data_AF-A0A1V9ZID8-F1
#
_entry.id   AF-A0A1V9ZID8-F1
#
_cell.length_a   1.000
_cell.length_b   1.000
_cell.length_c   1.000
_cell.angle_alpha   90.00
_cell.angle_beta   90.00
_cell.angle_gamma   90.00
#
_symmetry.space_group_name_H-M   'P 1'
#
loop_
_entity.id
_entity.type
_entity.pdbx_description
1 polymer ?
#
loop_
_entity_poly.entity_id
_entity_poly.type
_entity_poly.pdbx_seq_one_letter_code
_entity_poly.pdbx_strand_id
1 'polypeptide(L)'
;MGKVKKRRNNGHRSVAPPTGAPSQAEIEQAAAAEDDARQPPEFLSGLTSLQGSVREATCVALASYFGGDDQMSPEKAKLLQKMLNGGLLKKLLPRMVDHSKLVRLHSVGALRNISVAGGLDVCEYMTTQDVITPCVKLVGEYSTPEHLGAQQTVDVHAFQILEQVFSLLANLSESSALALHQITVQRSLVLPALMRCLPVNAAPSMQLEAVKLLLVLGDNNPEWNASISAEPAHQQTLLQLIQSPEHSLNLRLTAVGVAINLPHVLDNAQAIALLLPVLKAAVAYDAVAVVAQAQLASENIPVAAEALGNAEIISEDPNDADRAAQETAAKAQHVIKAWKENVHVLTLGLELISNMLANGDDGDDDEEWGSDDEEGMEAAAQILGGHGTPTAAASVPSQVFAAEKMLAHVYGMLQALVVIPPQLHADIAEDFSIIRERTCSCLANLLLAASRAELEATCHLTQVFMNLMTLFSNAQSVASDRDVASAVMVAVGAVMTRAVDDQLPLECANEPLGLVVACATNAAASVEARTGAIRVLGTLGKKPHSLEENRVLGTCLGQLLNDTDLQVVCEVLNALFDVYCEETYDEVFFALNFLASLEHVGAGMKAKIKTESKALDRDLVAHSKETRLNLLRFIKYKKQHRR
;
A
#
# COMPACT_ATOMS: atom_id res chain seq x y z
N MET A 1 50.59 -53.00 -47.67
CA MET A 1 49.63 -52.31 -48.57
C MET A 1 48.22 -52.46 -48.01
N GLY A 2 47.59 -51.38 -47.56
CA GLY A 2 46.21 -51.38 -47.06
C GLY A 2 45.58 -50.00 -47.26
N LYS A 3 44.55 -49.94 -48.11
CA LYS A 3 43.83 -48.73 -48.55
C LYS A 3 42.77 -48.32 -47.50
N VAL A 4 42.60 -47.01 -47.28
CA VAL A 4 41.51 -46.45 -46.45
C VAL A 4 40.46 -45.77 -47.34
N LYS A 5 39.18 -46.07 -47.10
CA LYS A 5 37.99 -45.53 -47.78
C LYS A 5 37.51 -44.20 -47.16
N LYS A 6 37.00 -43.31 -48.02
CA LYS A 6 36.41 -41.97 -47.75
C LYS A 6 35.16 -41.99 -46.86
N ARG A 7 34.99 -40.94 -46.03
CA ARG A 7 33.72 -40.52 -45.40
C ARG A 7 33.15 -39.27 -46.07
N ARG A 8 31.81 -39.20 -46.13
CA ARG A 8 30.93 -38.18 -46.74
C ARG A 8 30.94 -36.85 -45.96
N ASN A 9 30.88 -35.73 -46.69
CA ASN A 9 30.58 -34.39 -46.17
C ASN A 9 29.06 -34.18 -46.08
N ASN A 10 28.57 -33.77 -44.91
CA ASN A 10 27.23 -33.20 -44.73
C ASN A 10 27.31 -31.67 -44.83
N GLY A 11 26.40 -31.08 -45.59
CA GLY A 11 26.40 -29.67 -45.96
C GLY A 11 25.65 -28.74 -45.01
N HIS A 12 25.96 -27.45 -45.23
CA HIS A 12 25.21 -26.22 -44.95
C HIS A 12 24.76 -25.92 -43.51
N ARG A 13 25.57 -25.10 -42.82
CA ARG A 13 25.14 -24.23 -41.72
C ARG A 13 24.37 -23.02 -42.28
N SER A 14 23.27 -22.68 -41.61
CA SER A 14 22.44 -21.49 -41.82
C SER A 14 23.28 -20.21 -41.64
N VAL A 15 23.30 -19.35 -42.66
CA VAL A 15 23.92 -18.02 -42.61
C VAL A 15 22.82 -17.01 -42.28
N ALA A 16 23.01 -16.23 -41.22
CA ALA A 16 22.12 -15.13 -40.86
C ALA A 16 22.19 -13.99 -41.91
N PRO A 17 21.07 -13.31 -42.23
CA PRO A 17 21.05 -12.28 -43.25
C PRO A 17 21.81 -11.00 -42.82
N PRO A 18 22.43 -10.25 -43.75
CA PRO A 18 23.39 -9.18 -43.43
C PRO A 18 22.75 -7.89 -42.90
N THR A 19 21.43 -7.81 -42.84
CA THR A 19 20.66 -6.58 -42.54
C THR A 19 20.05 -6.57 -41.14
N GLY A 20 20.30 -7.58 -40.29
CA GLY A 20 19.66 -7.68 -38.97
C GLY A 20 18.13 -7.86 -39.03
N ALA A 21 17.57 -8.13 -40.21
CA ALA A 21 16.17 -8.49 -40.37
C ALA A 21 15.94 -9.93 -39.88
N PRO A 22 14.81 -10.20 -39.20
CA PRO A 22 14.49 -11.54 -38.73
C PRO A 22 14.47 -12.52 -39.90
N SER A 23 15.04 -13.70 -39.69
CA SER A 23 15.04 -14.78 -40.66
C SER A 23 13.62 -15.29 -40.92
N GLN A 24 13.39 -15.91 -42.07
CA GLN A 24 12.07 -16.42 -42.43
C GLN A 24 11.53 -17.44 -41.42
N ALA A 25 12.41 -18.21 -40.77
CA ALA A 25 12.04 -19.12 -39.69
C ALA A 25 11.62 -18.39 -38.39
N GLU A 26 12.25 -17.26 -38.07
CA GLU A 26 11.86 -16.42 -36.94
C GLU A 26 10.54 -15.69 -37.20
N ILE A 27 10.28 -15.28 -38.46
CA ILE A 27 9.00 -14.70 -38.88
C ILE A 27 7.90 -15.77 -38.80
N GLU A 28 8.15 -16.98 -39.28
CA GLU A 28 7.20 -18.09 -39.21
C GLU A 28 6.94 -18.54 -37.76
N GLN A 29 7.97 -18.54 -36.89
CA GLN A 29 7.79 -18.78 -35.45
C GLN A 29 7.02 -17.66 -34.75
N ALA A 30 7.30 -16.39 -35.07
CA ALA A 30 6.55 -15.26 -34.54
C ALA A 30 5.09 -15.29 -35.01
N ALA A 31 4.84 -15.63 -36.28
CA ALA A 31 3.50 -15.79 -36.82
C ALA A 31 2.74 -16.97 -36.20
N ALA A 32 3.40 -18.11 -35.97
CA ALA A 32 2.80 -19.27 -35.31
C ALA A 32 2.53 -19.00 -33.82
N ALA A 33 3.41 -18.26 -33.14
CA ALA A 33 3.20 -17.81 -31.77
C ALA A 33 2.06 -16.78 -31.68
N GLU A 34 1.92 -15.88 -32.66
CA GLU A 34 0.77 -14.98 -32.77
C GLU A 34 -0.55 -15.74 -33.05
N ASP A 35 -0.50 -16.82 -33.85
CA ASP A 35 -1.69 -17.60 -34.20
C ASP A 35 -2.17 -18.48 -33.03
N ASP A 36 -1.26 -19.11 -32.29
CA ASP A 36 -1.58 -19.83 -31.05
C ASP A 36 -2.02 -18.88 -29.91
N ALA A 37 -1.50 -17.65 -29.87
CA ALA A 37 -1.95 -16.62 -28.92
C ALA A 37 -3.37 -16.10 -29.22
N ARG A 38 -3.87 -16.24 -30.45
CA ARG A 38 -5.19 -15.75 -30.89
C ARG A 38 -6.32 -16.78 -30.74
N GLN A 39 -6.03 -18.08 -30.65
CA GLN A 39 -7.08 -19.09 -30.48
C GLN A 39 -7.59 -19.10 -29.03
N PRO A 40 -8.84 -18.65 -28.77
CA PRO A 40 -9.39 -18.66 -27.43
C PRO A 40 -9.55 -20.10 -26.94
N PRO A 41 -9.33 -20.38 -25.64
CA PRO A 41 -9.63 -21.69 -25.07
C PRO A 41 -11.07 -22.13 -25.41
N GLU A 42 -11.24 -23.38 -25.86
CA GLU A 42 -12.52 -23.88 -26.39
C GLU A 42 -13.68 -23.74 -25.39
N PHE A 43 -13.40 -23.87 -24.09
CA PHE A 43 -14.40 -23.74 -23.03
C PHE A 43 -15.04 -22.34 -22.97
N LEU A 44 -14.39 -21.29 -23.47
CA LEU A 44 -14.98 -19.94 -23.57
C LEU A 44 -16.20 -19.87 -24.48
N SER A 45 -16.38 -20.85 -25.38
CA SER A 45 -17.61 -20.98 -26.19
C SER A 45 -18.84 -21.24 -25.31
N GLY A 46 -18.66 -21.84 -24.13
CA GLY A 46 -19.71 -22.10 -23.14
C GLY A 46 -20.40 -20.82 -22.65
N LEU A 47 -19.69 -19.69 -22.59
CA LEU A 47 -20.26 -18.38 -22.26
C LEU A 47 -21.34 -17.94 -23.26
N THR A 48 -21.23 -18.38 -24.51
CA THR A 48 -22.20 -18.04 -25.58
C THR A 48 -23.25 -19.13 -25.84
N SER A 49 -23.25 -20.20 -25.03
CA SER A 49 -24.21 -21.30 -25.18
C SER A 49 -25.67 -20.83 -25.02
N LEU A 50 -26.58 -21.42 -25.78
CA LEU A 50 -28.02 -21.20 -25.62
C LEU A 50 -28.55 -21.77 -24.29
N GLN A 51 -27.87 -22.77 -23.73
CA GLN A 51 -28.25 -23.39 -22.46
C GLN A 51 -27.72 -22.58 -21.27
N GLY A 52 -28.63 -22.12 -20.41
CA GLY A 52 -28.29 -21.30 -19.23
C GLY A 52 -27.33 -22.01 -18.26
N SER A 53 -27.52 -23.31 -18.04
CA SER A 53 -26.66 -24.13 -17.18
C SER A 53 -25.22 -24.22 -17.68
N VAL A 54 -25.01 -24.27 -19.01
CA VAL A 54 -23.66 -24.28 -19.60
C VAL A 54 -22.98 -22.92 -19.40
N ARG A 55 -23.72 -21.81 -19.58
CA ARG A 55 -23.19 -20.46 -19.33
C ARG A 55 -22.81 -20.30 -17.86
N GLU A 56 -23.67 -20.74 -16.97
CA GLU A 56 -23.47 -20.72 -15.52
C GLU A 56 -22.21 -21.51 -15.12
N ALA A 57 -22.13 -22.79 -15.52
CA ALA A 57 -20.98 -23.65 -15.24
C ALA A 57 -19.67 -23.05 -15.79
N THR A 58 -19.72 -22.41 -16.96
CA THR A 58 -18.55 -21.72 -17.53
C THR A 58 -18.13 -20.52 -16.68
N CYS A 59 -19.08 -19.73 -16.17
CA CYS A 59 -18.78 -18.62 -15.27
C CYS A 59 -18.21 -19.10 -13.93
N VAL A 60 -18.77 -20.18 -13.37
CA VAL A 60 -18.24 -20.83 -12.15
C VAL A 60 -16.81 -21.30 -12.36
N ALA A 61 -16.53 -21.98 -13.47
CA ALA A 61 -15.18 -22.45 -13.79
C ALA A 61 -14.18 -21.29 -13.88
N LEU A 62 -14.56 -20.17 -14.50
CA LEU A 62 -13.74 -18.95 -14.54
C LEU A 62 -13.49 -18.37 -13.15
N ALA A 63 -14.55 -18.23 -12.35
CA ALA A 63 -14.46 -17.70 -11.00
C ALA A 63 -13.56 -18.57 -10.11
N SER A 64 -13.69 -19.90 -10.20
CA SER A 64 -12.85 -20.83 -9.45
C SER A 64 -11.39 -20.79 -9.91
N TYR A 65 -11.13 -20.73 -11.22
CA TYR A 65 -9.75 -20.74 -11.74
C TYR A 65 -8.95 -19.48 -11.34
N PHE A 66 -9.61 -18.32 -11.38
CA PHE A 66 -9.02 -17.04 -10.96
C PHE A 66 -9.31 -16.70 -9.50
N GLY A 67 -9.94 -17.60 -8.74
CA GLY A 67 -10.22 -17.43 -7.32
C GLY A 67 -9.15 -18.07 -6.43
N GLY A 68 -9.11 -17.64 -5.17
CA GLY A 68 -8.17 -18.13 -4.14
C GLY A 68 -7.03 -17.14 -3.85
N ASP A 69 -6.39 -17.31 -2.69
CA ASP A 69 -5.25 -16.49 -2.23
C ASP A 69 -3.91 -16.94 -2.89
N ASP A 70 -3.95 -17.92 -3.80
CA ASP A 70 -2.76 -18.36 -4.52
C ASP A 70 -2.25 -17.25 -5.43
N GLN A 71 -1.00 -16.85 -5.19
CA GLN A 71 -0.29 -15.86 -5.99
C GLN A 71 -0.45 -16.14 -7.49
N MET A 72 -0.66 -15.08 -8.26
CA MET A 72 -0.82 -15.14 -9.71
C MET A 72 0.43 -15.76 -10.36
N SER A 73 0.36 -17.05 -10.68
CA SER A 73 1.51 -17.75 -11.27
C SER A 73 1.78 -17.23 -12.69
N PRO A 74 3.03 -17.27 -13.18
CA PRO A 74 3.35 -16.87 -14.55
C PRO A 74 2.52 -17.61 -15.62
N GLU A 75 2.10 -18.84 -15.32
CA GLU A 75 1.22 -19.63 -16.18
C GLU A 75 -0.23 -19.12 -16.15
N LYS A 76 -0.79 -18.84 -14.97
CA LYS A 76 -2.12 -18.23 -14.83
C LYS A 76 -2.16 -16.86 -15.53
N ALA A 77 -1.12 -16.03 -15.38
CA ALA A 77 -0.99 -14.75 -16.08
C ALA A 77 -0.98 -14.89 -17.60
N LYS A 78 -0.17 -15.80 -18.14
CA LYS A 78 -0.13 -16.06 -19.59
C LYS A 78 -1.48 -16.55 -20.10
N LEU A 79 -2.16 -17.44 -19.36
CA LEU A 79 -3.48 -17.92 -19.75
C LEU A 79 -4.52 -16.80 -19.74
N LEU A 80 -4.54 -15.97 -18.69
CA LEU A 80 -5.42 -14.81 -18.64
C LEU A 80 -5.22 -13.89 -19.85
N GLN A 81 -3.97 -13.58 -20.18
CA GLN A 81 -3.64 -12.77 -21.36
C GLN A 81 -4.12 -13.44 -22.68
N LYS A 82 -3.91 -14.74 -22.84
CA LYS A 82 -4.44 -15.51 -23.99
C LYS A 82 -5.97 -15.43 -24.06
N MET A 83 -6.66 -15.52 -22.93
CA MET A 83 -8.13 -15.43 -22.86
C MET A 83 -8.64 -14.02 -23.18
N LEU A 84 -7.99 -12.97 -22.65
CA LEU A 84 -8.30 -11.58 -22.94
C LEU A 84 -8.16 -11.28 -24.45
N ASN A 85 -7.03 -11.68 -25.04
CA ASN A 85 -6.79 -11.59 -26.50
C ASN A 85 -7.83 -12.38 -27.31
N GLY A 86 -8.25 -13.54 -26.77
CA GLY A 86 -9.32 -14.38 -27.30
C GLY A 86 -10.74 -13.83 -27.14
N GLY A 87 -10.90 -12.60 -26.63
CA GLY A 87 -12.20 -11.94 -26.50
C GLY A 87 -13.01 -12.37 -25.29
N LEU A 88 -12.36 -12.76 -24.18
CA LEU A 88 -13.01 -13.11 -22.91
C LEU A 88 -14.04 -12.06 -22.49
N LEU A 89 -13.64 -10.78 -22.38
CA LEU A 89 -14.54 -9.72 -21.89
C LEU A 89 -15.75 -9.52 -22.81
N LYS A 90 -15.57 -9.61 -24.14
CA LYS A 90 -16.67 -9.52 -25.13
C LYS A 90 -17.72 -10.62 -24.93
N LYS A 91 -17.32 -11.78 -24.41
CA LYS A 91 -18.22 -12.91 -24.13
C LYS A 91 -18.78 -12.88 -22.71
N LEU A 92 -18.00 -12.41 -21.74
CA LEU A 92 -18.34 -12.44 -20.32
C LEU A 92 -19.20 -11.25 -19.88
N LEU A 93 -18.91 -10.02 -20.32
CA LEU A 93 -19.68 -8.83 -19.93
C LEU A 93 -21.18 -8.94 -20.23
N PRO A 94 -21.62 -9.48 -21.41
CA PRO A 94 -23.04 -9.69 -21.67
C PRO A 94 -23.74 -10.71 -20.75
N ARG A 95 -23.00 -11.46 -19.91
CA ARG A 95 -23.57 -12.40 -18.93
C ARG A 95 -24.01 -11.71 -17.64
N MET A 96 -23.48 -10.52 -17.35
CA MET A 96 -23.92 -9.72 -16.19
C MET A 96 -25.40 -9.35 -16.26
N VAL A 97 -25.97 -9.29 -17.47
CA VAL A 97 -27.38 -8.96 -17.72
C VAL A 97 -28.17 -10.13 -18.32
N ASP A 98 -27.73 -11.37 -18.09
CA ASP A 98 -28.40 -12.59 -18.56
C ASP A 98 -29.84 -12.72 -18.01
N HIS A 99 -30.67 -13.59 -18.57
CA HIS A 99 -32.00 -13.87 -18.00
C HIS A 99 -31.92 -14.67 -16.69
N SER A 100 -30.89 -15.51 -16.52
CA SER A 100 -30.69 -16.28 -15.30
C SER A 100 -29.93 -15.49 -14.23
N LYS A 101 -30.51 -15.35 -13.03
CA LYS A 101 -29.85 -14.72 -11.87
C LYS A 101 -28.52 -15.41 -11.52
N LEU A 102 -28.45 -16.73 -11.64
CA LEU A 102 -27.22 -17.49 -11.33
C LEU A 102 -26.11 -17.19 -12.35
N VAL A 103 -26.45 -17.06 -13.63
CA VAL A 103 -25.49 -16.63 -14.65
C VAL A 103 -24.98 -15.22 -14.35
N ARG A 104 -25.86 -14.29 -13.96
CA ARG A 104 -25.45 -12.94 -13.55
C ARG A 104 -24.48 -13.01 -12.37
N LEU A 105 -24.87 -13.68 -11.29
CA LEU A 105 -24.06 -13.84 -10.07
C LEU A 105 -22.66 -14.36 -10.38
N HIS A 106 -22.56 -15.49 -11.07
CA HIS A 106 -21.26 -16.11 -11.35
C HIS A 106 -20.44 -15.35 -12.38
N SER A 107 -21.08 -14.63 -13.31
CA SER A 107 -20.35 -13.77 -14.26
C SER A 107 -19.70 -12.57 -13.58
N VAL A 108 -20.40 -11.93 -12.64
CA VAL A 108 -19.82 -10.83 -11.84
C VAL A 108 -18.74 -11.36 -10.92
N GLY A 109 -18.96 -12.51 -10.26
CA GLY A 109 -17.94 -13.16 -9.43
C GLY A 109 -16.67 -13.52 -10.22
N ALA A 110 -16.81 -14.00 -11.46
CA ALA A 110 -15.68 -14.26 -12.34
C ALA A 110 -14.93 -12.96 -12.69
N LEU A 111 -15.63 -11.88 -13.05
CA LEU A 111 -15.01 -10.58 -13.34
C LEU A 111 -14.28 -10.01 -12.12
N ARG A 112 -14.88 -10.13 -10.91
CA ARG A 112 -14.28 -9.71 -9.65
C ARG A 112 -12.96 -10.43 -9.36
N ASN A 113 -12.90 -11.74 -9.60
CA ASN A 113 -11.67 -12.51 -9.42
C ASN A 113 -10.63 -12.19 -10.51
N ILE A 114 -11.07 -11.98 -11.75
CA ILE A 114 -10.17 -11.58 -12.86
C ILE A 114 -9.59 -10.18 -12.62
N SER A 115 -10.34 -9.25 -12.04
CA SER A 115 -9.81 -7.90 -11.74
C SER A 115 -8.69 -7.95 -10.71
N VAL A 116 -8.81 -8.80 -9.68
CA VAL A 116 -7.70 -9.05 -8.72
C VAL A 116 -6.52 -9.73 -9.41
N ALA A 117 -6.77 -10.85 -10.12
CA ALA A 117 -5.70 -11.65 -10.73
C ALA A 117 -4.96 -10.90 -11.85
N GLY A 118 -5.63 -10.00 -12.55
CA GLY A 118 -5.09 -9.22 -13.65
C GLY A 118 -4.43 -7.89 -13.26
N GLY A 119 -4.68 -7.40 -12.03
CA GLY A 119 -4.14 -6.14 -11.54
C GLY A 119 -4.57 -4.92 -12.36
N LEU A 120 -3.75 -3.85 -12.28
CA LEU A 120 -4.02 -2.52 -12.84
C LEU A 120 -4.41 -2.58 -14.33
N ASP A 121 -3.60 -3.24 -15.17
CA ASP A 121 -3.80 -3.30 -16.62
C ASP A 121 -5.17 -3.89 -17.00
N VAL A 122 -5.59 -4.94 -16.30
CA VAL A 122 -6.86 -5.63 -16.59
C VAL A 122 -8.04 -4.82 -16.07
N CYS A 123 -7.93 -4.18 -14.90
CA CYS A 123 -8.94 -3.27 -14.38
C CYS A 123 -9.19 -2.09 -15.34
N GLU A 124 -8.12 -1.46 -15.85
CA GLU A 124 -8.22 -0.41 -16.86
C GLU A 124 -8.85 -0.94 -18.14
N TYR A 125 -8.39 -2.09 -18.63
CA TYR A 125 -8.94 -2.70 -19.84
C TYR A 125 -10.44 -3.00 -19.68
N MET A 126 -10.87 -3.60 -18.57
CA MET A 126 -12.29 -3.84 -18.27
C MET A 126 -13.10 -2.54 -18.27
N THR A 127 -12.57 -1.47 -17.69
CA THR A 127 -13.20 -0.15 -17.65
C THR A 127 -13.39 0.42 -19.06
N THR A 128 -12.37 0.31 -19.93
CA THR A 128 -12.51 0.72 -21.34
C THR A 128 -13.50 -0.14 -22.14
N GLN A 129 -13.78 -1.36 -21.70
CA GLN A 129 -14.79 -2.24 -22.28
C GLN A 129 -16.20 -2.04 -21.69
N ASP A 130 -16.43 -0.95 -20.94
CA ASP A 130 -17.74 -0.57 -20.39
C ASP A 130 -18.30 -1.56 -19.36
N VAL A 131 -17.47 -2.05 -18.44
CA VAL A 131 -17.92 -2.89 -17.31
C VAL A 131 -18.75 -2.11 -16.27
N ILE A 132 -18.57 -0.78 -16.17
CA ILE A 132 -19.25 0.06 -15.17
C ILE A 132 -20.75 0.15 -15.44
N THR A 133 -21.17 0.32 -16.70
CA THR A 133 -22.59 0.42 -17.08
C THR A 133 -23.43 -0.77 -16.61
N PRO A 134 -23.07 -2.05 -16.89
CA PRO A 134 -23.82 -3.19 -16.38
C PRO A 134 -23.72 -3.32 -14.85
N CYS A 135 -22.62 -2.92 -14.20
CA CYS A 135 -22.55 -2.89 -12.73
C CYS A 135 -23.60 -1.92 -12.16
N VAL A 136 -23.62 -0.67 -12.63
CA VAL A 136 -24.57 0.37 -12.17
C VAL A 136 -26.01 -0.06 -12.41
N LYS A 137 -26.30 -0.73 -13.53
CA LYS A 137 -27.61 -1.32 -13.79
C LYS A 137 -28.00 -2.35 -12.74
N LEU A 138 -27.11 -3.28 -12.38
CA LEU A 138 -27.38 -4.30 -11.36
C LEU A 138 -27.58 -3.67 -9.98
N VAL A 139 -26.81 -2.63 -9.64
CA VAL A 139 -27.01 -1.85 -8.41
C VAL A 139 -28.41 -1.26 -8.36
N GLY A 140 -28.86 -0.62 -9.45
CA GLY A 140 -30.21 -0.05 -9.53
C GLY A 140 -31.33 -1.10 -9.46
N GLU A 141 -31.12 -2.27 -10.07
CA GLU A 141 -32.10 -3.37 -10.12
C GLU A 141 -32.26 -4.09 -8.78
N TYR A 142 -31.16 -4.35 -8.05
CA TYR A 142 -31.19 -5.20 -6.85
C TYR A 142 -31.19 -4.44 -5.52
N SER A 143 -30.89 -3.13 -5.50
CA SER A 143 -30.91 -2.30 -4.28
C SER A 143 -32.29 -1.74 -3.91
N THR A 144 -33.36 -2.28 -4.48
CA THR A 144 -34.72 -1.80 -4.23
C THR A 144 -35.29 -2.37 -2.92
N PRO A 145 -36.25 -1.69 -2.27
CA PRO A 145 -36.85 -2.18 -1.02
C PRO A 145 -37.45 -3.59 -1.12
N GLU A 146 -37.96 -3.97 -2.31
CA GLU A 146 -38.52 -5.29 -2.58
C GLU A 146 -37.46 -6.38 -2.45
N HIS A 147 -36.28 -6.18 -3.05
CA HIS A 147 -35.17 -7.14 -3.00
C HIS A 147 -34.45 -7.14 -1.65
N LEU A 148 -34.41 -5.98 -0.97
CA LEU A 148 -33.75 -5.84 0.33
C LEU A 148 -34.60 -6.33 1.52
N GLY A 149 -35.78 -6.90 1.27
CA GLY A 149 -36.54 -7.64 2.29
C GLY A 149 -37.55 -6.81 3.09
N ALA A 150 -38.02 -5.66 2.59
CA ALA A 150 -39.14 -4.95 3.19
C ALA A 150 -40.48 -5.73 3.08
N GLN A 151 -40.54 -6.83 2.30
CA GLN A 151 -41.75 -7.62 2.00
C GLN A 151 -41.62 -9.12 2.29
N GLN A 152 -41.14 -9.50 3.50
CA GLN A 152 -41.20 -10.87 4.08
C GLN A 152 -40.40 -12.00 3.37
N THR A 153 -40.04 -11.90 2.09
CA THR A 153 -39.17 -12.87 1.40
C THR A 153 -37.79 -12.26 1.13
N VAL A 154 -36.74 -12.86 1.70
CA VAL A 154 -35.36 -12.44 1.49
C VAL A 154 -34.87 -12.93 0.12
N ASP A 155 -34.52 -12.01 -0.79
CA ASP A 155 -33.91 -12.37 -2.07
C ASP A 155 -32.40 -12.58 -1.88
N VAL A 156 -32.02 -13.77 -1.41
CA VAL A 156 -30.61 -14.13 -1.13
C VAL A 156 -29.71 -13.89 -2.35
N HIS A 157 -30.22 -14.14 -3.56
CA HIS A 157 -29.46 -13.90 -4.78
C HIS A 157 -29.23 -12.41 -5.05
N ALA A 158 -30.14 -11.52 -4.65
CA ALA A 158 -29.93 -10.08 -4.74
C ALA A 158 -28.75 -9.64 -3.85
N PHE A 159 -28.68 -10.16 -2.62
CA PHE A 159 -27.56 -9.89 -1.71
C PHE A 159 -26.24 -10.36 -2.28
N GLN A 160 -26.20 -11.60 -2.79
CA GLN A 160 -24.99 -12.16 -3.39
C GLN A 160 -24.56 -11.38 -4.64
N ILE A 161 -25.49 -10.97 -5.50
CA ILE A 161 -25.18 -10.17 -6.69
C ILE A 161 -24.62 -8.81 -6.27
N LEU A 162 -25.27 -8.11 -5.34
CA LEU A 162 -24.80 -6.80 -4.85
C LEU A 162 -23.42 -6.90 -4.19
N GLU A 163 -23.17 -7.94 -3.38
CA GLU A 163 -21.86 -8.22 -2.82
C GLU A 163 -20.78 -8.33 -3.91
N GLN A 164 -21.02 -9.14 -4.95
CA GLN A 164 -20.07 -9.28 -6.05
C GLN A 164 -19.87 -7.97 -6.83
N VAL A 165 -20.95 -7.22 -7.07
CA VAL A 165 -20.89 -5.95 -7.81
C VAL A 165 -20.12 -4.88 -7.03
N PHE A 166 -20.38 -4.74 -5.73
CA PHE A 166 -19.67 -3.76 -4.90
C PHE A 166 -18.18 -4.09 -4.79
N SER A 167 -17.84 -5.37 -4.61
CA SER A 167 -16.46 -5.82 -4.60
C SER A 167 -15.75 -5.58 -5.94
N LEU A 168 -16.40 -5.88 -7.07
CA LEU A 168 -15.83 -5.58 -8.40
C LEU A 168 -15.63 -4.07 -8.61
N LEU A 169 -16.60 -3.24 -8.24
CA LEU A 169 -16.48 -1.79 -8.36
C LEU A 169 -15.34 -1.24 -7.51
N ALA A 170 -15.13 -1.78 -6.30
CA ALA A 170 -14.02 -1.37 -5.43
C ALA A 170 -12.67 -1.69 -6.11
N ASN A 171 -12.48 -2.93 -6.58
CA ASN A 171 -11.25 -3.32 -7.31
C ASN A 171 -10.98 -2.42 -8.52
N LEU A 172 -12.02 -2.09 -9.29
CA LEU A 172 -11.89 -1.22 -10.47
C LEU A 172 -11.54 0.22 -10.08
N SER A 173 -12.17 0.75 -9.03
CA SER A 173 -11.92 2.11 -8.55
C SER A 173 -10.52 2.29 -7.95
N GLU A 174 -10.02 1.31 -7.20
CA GLU A 174 -8.65 1.31 -6.68
C GLU A 174 -7.60 1.27 -7.81
N SER A 175 -7.94 0.60 -8.91
CA SER A 175 -6.99 0.31 -10.00
C SER A 175 -7.15 1.21 -11.23
N SER A 176 -8.17 2.07 -11.29
CA SER A 176 -8.46 2.88 -12.48
C SER A 176 -9.12 4.20 -12.14
N ALA A 177 -8.40 5.31 -12.36
CA ALA A 177 -8.94 6.66 -12.22
C ALA A 177 -10.16 6.90 -13.13
N LEU A 178 -10.20 6.26 -14.31
CA LEU A 178 -11.37 6.32 -15.20
C LEU A 178 -12.60 5.66 -14.56
N ALA A 179 -12.44 4.52 -13.90
CA ALA A 179 -13.53 3.84 -13.20
C ALA A 179 -14.06 4.70 -12.04
N LEU A 180 -13.16 5.24 -11.22
CA LEU A 180 -13.48 6.17 -10.14
C LEU A 180 -14.30 7.37 -10.65
N HIS A 181 -13.86 8.00 -11.73
CA HIS A 181 -14.58 9.11 -12.36
C HIS A 181 -15.96 8.69 -12.89
N GLN A 182 -16.05 7.57 -13.64
CA GLN A 182 -17.31 7.09 -14.19
C GLN A 182 -18.36 6.76 -13.11
N ILE A 183 -17.93 6.19 -11.98
CA ILE A 183 -18.83 5.88 -10.86
C ILE A 183 -19.24 7.17 -10.13
N THR A 184 -18.32 8.12 -9.94
CA THR A 184 -18.61 9.43 -9.32
C THR A 184 -19.67 10.22 -10.10
N VAL A 185 -19.63 10.14 -11.44
CA VAL A 185 -20.69 10.71 -12.30
C VAL A 185 -22.05 10.05 -12.06
N GLN A 186 -22.07 8.75 -11.74
CA GLN A 186 -23.29 7.96 -11.47
C GLN A 186 -23.71 7.97 -9.99
N ARG A 187 -23.09 8.79 -9.14
CA ARG A 187 -23.32 8.82 -7.68
C ARG A 187 -24.78 9.00 -7.28
N SER A 188 -25.58 9.72 -8.07
CA SER A 188 -27.00 9.96 -7.79
C SER A 188 -27.84 8.67 -7.73
N LEU A 189 -27.36 7.59 -8.37
CA LEU A 189 -27.95 6.26 -8.29
C LEU A 189 -27.18 5.36 -7.33
N VAL A 190 -25.84 5.34 -7.43
CA VAL A 190 -24.98 4.41 -6.69
C VAL A 190 -24.96 4.71 -5.19
N LEU A 191 -24.83 5.97 -4.79
CA LEU A 191 -24.72 6.34 -3.37
C LEU A 191 -26.00 6.00 -2.58
N PRO A 192 -27.22 6.38 -3.03
CA PRO A 192 -28.45 5.97 -2.32
C PRO A 192 -28.62 4.44 -2.26
N ALA A 193 -28.17 3.72 -3.29
CA ALA A 193 -28.21 2.26 -3.29
C ALA A 193 -27.30 1.64 -2.22
N LEU A 194 -26.06 2.13 -2.09
CA LEU A 194 -25.13 1.71 -1.04
C LEU A 194 -25.71 1.98 0.34
N MET A 195 -26.23 3.19 0.57
CA MET A 195 -26.81 3.60 1.85
C MET A 195 -28.02 2.76 2.25
N ARG A 196 -28.85 2.31 1.29
CA ARG A 196 -29.96 1.35 1.55
C ARG A 196 -29.49 -0.05 1.92
N CYS A 197 -28.30 -0.46 1.52
CA CYS A 197 -27.76 -1.79 1.84
C CYS A 197 -27.17 -1.85 3.26
N LEU A 198 -26.69 -0.72 3.80
CA LEU A 198 -26.07 -0.65 5.13
C LEU A 198 -26.96 -1.11 6.30
N PRO A 199 -28.27 -0.85 6.37
CA PRO A 199 -29.11 -1.34 7.48
C PRO A 199 -29.58 -2.81 7.33
N VAL A 200 -29.16 -3.53 6.29
CA VAL A 200 -29.65 -4.90 6.00
C VAL A 200 -28.84 -5.95 6.78
N ASN A 201 -29.16 -6.14 8.07
CA ASN A 201 -28.44 -7.04 8.98
C ASN A 201 -28.41 -8.52 8.55
N ALA A 202 -29.32 -8.93 7.67
CA ALA A 202 -29.35 -10.29 7.11
C ALA A 202 -28.21 -10.56 6.11
N ALA A 203 -27.45 -9.54 5.71
CA ALA A 203 -26.43 -9.62 4.66
C ALA A 203 -25.10 -8.93 5.06
N PRO A 204 -24.38 -9.43 6.08
CA PRO A 204 -23.17 -8.81 6.59
C PRO A 204 -22.04 -8.69 5.56
N SER A 205 -21.89 -9.66 4.66
CA SER A 205 -20.90 -9.60 3.57
C SER A 205 -21.22 -8.46 2.59
N MET A 206 -22.48 -8.27 2.23
CA MET A 206 -22.92 -7.17 1.37
C MET A 206 -22.71 -5.82 2.06
N GLN A 207 -23.01 -5.71 3.36
CA GLN A 207 -22.74 -4.51 4.14
C GLN A 207 -21.25 -4.15 4.11
N LEU A 208 -20.37 -5.13 4.30
CA LEU A 208 -18.92 -4.91 4.26
C LEU A 208 -18.44 -4.43 2.89
N GLU A 209 -18.84 -5.09 1.80
CA GLU A 209 -18.44 -4.68 0.45
C GLU A 209 -19.03 -3.31 0.07
N ALA A 210 -20.23 -2.98 0.53
CA ALA A 210 -20.81 -1.64 0.33
C ALA A 210 -19.98 -0.54 1.02
N VAL A 211 -19.55 -0.77 2.27
CA VAL A 211 -18.74 0.21 3.01
C VAL A 211 -17.32 0.31 2.45
N LYS A 212 -16.71 -0.80 2.01
CA LYS A 212 -15.43 -0.77 1.30
C LYS A 212 -15.50 0.08 0.04
N LEU A 213 -16.56 -0.10 -0.76
CA LEU A 213 -16.75 0.74 -1.95
C LEU A 213 -16.95 2.22 -1.56
N LEU A 214 -17.70 2.53 -0.50
CA LEU A 214 -17.82 3.91 -0.01
C LEU A 214 -16.47 4.51 0.40
N LEU A 215 -15.59 3.71 1.03
CA LEU A 215 -14.26 4.13 1.46
C LEU A 215 -13.39 4.46 0.25
N VAL A 216 -13.29 3.52 -0.70
CA VAL A 216 -12.51 3.69 -1.94
C VAL A 216 -12.99 4.90 -2.74
N LEU A 217 -14.30 5.05 -2.93
CA LEU A 217 -14.85 6.16 -3.71
C LEU A 217 -14.70 7.51 -3.01
N GLY A 218 -14.56 7.52 -1.68
CA GLY A 218 -14.36 8.72 -0.87
C GLY A 218 -12.89 9.10 -0.69
N ASP A 219 -11.95 8.24 -1.06
CA ASP A 219 -10.53 8.55 -0.98
C ASP A 219 -10.15 9.60 -2.03
N ASN A 220 -9.57 10.72 -1.59
CA ASN A 220 -9.22 11.88 -2.42
C ASN A 220 -10.34 12.34 -3.40
N ASN A 221 -11.61 12.22 -3.00
CA ASN A 221 -12.77 12.56 -3.84
C ASN A 221 -13.76 13.49 -3.12
N PRO A 222 -13.51 14.81 -3.13
CA PRO A 222 -14.34 15.77 -2.40
C PRO A 222 -15.78 15.85 -2.93
N GLU A 223 -16.02 15.59 -4.22
CA GLU A 223 -17.38 15.58 -4.80
C GLU A 223 -18.23 14.44 -4.22
N TRP A 224 -17.62 13.26 -4.06
CA TRP A 224 -18.27 12.11 -3.43
C TRP A 224 -18.56 12.37 -1.94
N ASN A 225 -17.57 12.86 -1.19
CA ASN A 225 -17.69 13.11 0.25
C ASN A 225 -18.69 14.24 0.57
N ALA A 226 -18.73 15.28 -0.29
CA ALA A 226 -19.75 16.33 -0.21
C ALA A 226 -21.16 15.77 -0.46
N SER A 227 -21.32 14.80 -1.35
CA SER A 227 -22.62 14.17 -1.64
C SER A 227 -23.13 13.31 -0.47
N ILE A 228 -22.24 12.67 0.29
CA ILE A 228 -22.60 11.98 1.54
C ILE A 228 -23.05 13.02 2.58
N SER A 229 -22.30 14.11 2.73
CA SER A 229 -22.59 15.14 3.74
C SER A 229 -23.78 16.04 3.43
N ALA A 230 -24.20 16.11 2.16
CA ALA A 230 -25.40 16.86 1.76
C ALA A 230 -26.70 16.27 2.32
N GLU A 231 -26.70 14.98 2.66
CA GLU A 231 -27.89 14.25 3.13
C GLU A 231 -27.71 13.77 4.57
N PRO A 232 -28.36 14.42 5.57
CA PRO A 232 -28.20 14.05 6.99
C PRO A 232 -28.55 12.58 7.30
N ALA A 233 -29.46 11.98 6.52
CA ALA A 233 -29.82 10.58 6.65
C ALA A 233 -28.64 9.63 6.36
N HIS A 234 -27.75 9.97 5.43
CA HIS A 234 -26.56 9.17 5.13
C HIS A 234 -25.57 9.22 6.29
N GLN A 235 -25.28 10.41 6.82
CA GLN A 235 -24.42 10.57 8.00
C GLN A 235 -24.98 9.81 9.21
N GLN A 236 -26.29 9.89 9.44
CA GLN A 236 -26.95 9.14 10.52
C GLN A 236 -26.85 7.62 10.33
N THR A 237 -26.97 7.13 9.09
CA THR A 237 -26.84 5.70 8.78
C THR A 237 -25.42 5.21 9.06
N LEU A 238 -24.40 5.96 8.63
CA LEU A 238 -22.99 5.65 8.94
C LEU A 238 -22.74 5.66 10.46
N LEU A 239 -23.25 6.65 11.17
CA LEU A 239 -23.09 6.73 12.62
C LEU A 239 -23.75 5.55 13.34
N GLN A 240 -24.96 5.16 12.94
CA GLN A 240 -25.64 3.98 13.49
C GLN A 240 -24.84 2.70 13.25
N LEU A 241 -24.27 2.56 12.05
CA LEU A 241 -23.41 1.43 11.70
C LEU A 241 -22.16 1.38 12.61
N ILE A 242 -21.47 2.51 12.79
CA ILE A 242 -20.26 2.63 13.63
C ILE A 242 -20.57 2.33 15.10
N GLN A 243 -21.72 2.81 15.60
CA GLN A 243 -22.07 2.70 17.02
C GLN A 243 -22.74 1.39 17.41
N SER A 244 -23.28 0.63 16.46
CA SER A 244 -23.97 -0.62 16.74
C SER A 244 -22.99 -1.72 17.16
N PRO A 245 -23.09 -2.26 18.39
CA PRO A 245 -22.22 -3.32 18.88
C PRO A 245 -22.54 -4.70 18.26
N GLU A 246 -23.67 -4.83 17.55
CA GLU A 246 -24.07 -6.07 16.87
C GLU A 246 -23.27 -6.32 15.58
N HIS A 247 -22.69 -5.26 15.01
CA HIS A 247 -21.85 -5.36 13.81
C HIS A 247 -20.44 -5.81 14.16
N SER A 248 -19.81 -6.52 13.22
CA SER A 248 -18.41 -6.91 13.35
C SER A 248 -17.51 -5.67 13.47
N LEU A 249 -16.41 -5.81 14.22
CA LEU A 249 -15.44 -4.74 14.38
C LEU A 249 -14.88 -4.28 13.03
N ASN A 250 -14.65 -5.23 12.10
CA ASN A 250 -14.21 -4.92 10.73
C ASN A 250 -15.17 -3.96 10.03
N LEU A 251 -16.47 -4.29 9.96
CA LEU A 251 -17.47 -3.44 9.30
C LEU A 251 -17.53 -2.03 9.90
N ARG A 252 -17.51 -1.95 11.24
CA ARG A 252 -17.55 -0.68 11.97
C ARG A 252 -16.29 0.15 11.72
N LEU A 253 -15.13 -0.49 11.66
CA LEU A 253 -13.85 0.16 11.40
C LEU A 253 -13.74 0.66 9.96
N THR A 254 -14.18 -0.12 8.97
CA THR A 254 -14.25 0.36 7.58
C THR A 254 -15.17 1.58 7.48
N ALA A 255 -16.28 1.61 8.23
CA ALA A 255 -17.18 2.74 8.28
C ALA A 255 -16.57 3.98 8.96
N VAL A 256 -15.69 3.79 9.96
CA VAL A 256 -14.85 4.87 10.50
C VAL A 256 -13.96 5.45 9.41
N GLY A 257 -13.37 4.61 8.56
CA GLY A 257 -12.61 5.06 7.39
C GLY A 257 -13.42 5.97 6.46
N VAL A 258 -14.68 5.61 6.16
CA VAL A 258 -15.58 6.48 5.38
C VAL A 258 -15.82 7.81 6.10
N ALA A 259 -16.04 7.76 7.41
CA ALA A 259 -16.38 8.93 8.20
C ALA A 259 -15.23 9.96 8.27
N ILE A 260 -13.98 9.52 8.38
CA ILE A 260 -12.83 10.45 8.47
C ILE A 260 -12.58 11.20 7.17
N ASN A 261 -13.03 10.68 6.03
CA ASN A 261 -12.95 11.34 4.72
C ASN A 261 -14.06 12.41 4.53
N LEU A 262 -15.06 12.46 5.42
CA LEU A 262 -16.14 13.44 5.31
C LEU A 262 -15.67 14.83 5.76
N PRO A 263 -16.12 15.91 5.08
CA PRO A 263 -15.77 17.27 5.44
C PRO A 263 -16.05 17.58 6.91
N HIS A 264 -15.12 18.29 7.55
CA HIS A 264 -15.24 18.80 8.93
C HIS A 264 -15.30 17.75 10.04
N VAL A 265 -15.21 16.45 9.76
CA VAL A 265 -15.19 15.42 10.81
C VAL A 265 -13.92 15.53 11.64
N LEU A 266 -12.76 15.68 10.99
CA LEU A 266 -11.47 15.82 11.68
C LEU A 266 -11.28 17.20 12.35
N ASP A 267 -12.11 18.19 12.02
CA ASP A 267 -12.11 19.50 12.68
C ASP A 267 -12.95 19.52 13.98
N ASN A 268 -13.66 18.43 14.27
CA ASN A 268 -14.65 18.37 15.34
C ASN A 268 -14.33 17.29 16.37
N ALA A 269 -13.89 17.70 17.55
CA ALA A 269 -13.52 16.79 18.64
C ALA A 269 -14.66 15.86 19.06
N GLN A 270 -15.91 16.34 19.07
CA GLN A 270 -17.07 15.50 19.39
C GLN A 270 -17.33 14.45 18.30
N ALA A 271 -17.13 14.79 17.03
CA ALA A 271 -17.27 13.82 15.94
C ALA A 271 -16.23 12.70 16.06
N ILE A 272 -14.95 13.07 16.27
CA ILE A 272 -13.86 12.11 16.52
C ILE A 272 -14.16 11.24 17.75
N ALA A 273 -14.72 11.83 18.81
CA ALA A 273 -15.06 11.09 20.03
C ALA A 273 -16.09 9.97 19.80
N LEU A 274 -16.94 10.07 18.79
CA LEU A 274 -17.88 9.02 18.41
C LEU A 274 -17.19 7.84 17.67
N LEU A 275 -16.02 8.09 17.07
CA LEU A 275 -15.22 7.08 16.35
C LEU A 275 -14.26 6.33 17.29
N LEU A 276 -13.83 6.98 18.38
CA LEU A 276 -12.85 6.47 19.33
C LEU A 276 -13.11 5.05 19.86
N PRO A 277 -14.35 4.64 20.23
CA PRO A 277 -14.57 3.29 20.75
C PRO A 277 -14.19 2.19 19.75
N VAL A 278 -14.40 2.43 18.45
CA VAL A 278 -14.06 1.48 17.39
C VAL A 278 -12.55 1.50 17.13
N LEU A 279 -11.94 2.68 17.03
CA LEU A 279 -10.49 2.82 16.85
C LEU A 279 -9.72 2.15 18.00
N LYS A 280 -10.11 2.39 19.25
CA LYS A 280 -9.50 1.77 20.44
C LYS A 280 -9.65 0.26 20.45
N ALA A 281 -10.81 -0.26 20.04
CA ALA A 281 -11.03 -1.70 19.94
C ALA A 281 -10.16 -2.32 18.83
N ALA A 282 -9.97 -1.62 17.71
CA ALA A 282 -9.15 -2.09 16.59
C ALA A 282 -7.66 -2.20 16.94
N VAL A 283 -7.13 -1.25 17.72
CA VAL A 283 -5.73 -1.26 18.16
C VAL A 283 -5.51 -1.87 19.55
N ALA A 284 -6.53 -2.54 20.10
CA ALA A 284 -6.41 -3.27 21.35
C ALA A 284 -5.53 -4.51 21.14
N TYR A 285 -4.27 -4.42 21.55
CA TYR A 285 -3.28 -5.47 21.32
C TYR A 285 -2.93 -6.22 22.61
N ASP A 286 -3.41 -7.45 22.73
CA ASP A 286 -2.97 -8.39 23.76
C ASP A 286 -1.88 -9.31 23.18
N ALA A 287 -0.62 -9.04 23.54
CA ALA A 287 0.52 -9.77 23.04
C ALA A 287 0.43 -11.29 23.26
N VAL A 288 -0.13 -11.72 24.39
CA VAL A 288 -0.25 -13.15 24.72
C VAL A 288 -1.30 -13.82 23.84
N ALA A 289 -2.46 -13.17 23.69
CA ALA A 289 -3.54 -13.68 22.85
C ALA A 289 -3.13 -13.70 21.36
N VAL A 290 -2.47 -12.64 20.89
CA VAL A 290 -2.00 -12.53 19.49
C VAL A 290 -0.97 -13.62 19.17
N VAL A 291 0.01 -13.84 20.04
CA VAL A 291 0.99 -14.92 19.85
C VAL A 291 0.31 -16.30 19.82
N ALA A 292 -0.60 -16.57 20.75
CA ALA A 292 -1.32 -17.85 20.78
C ALA A 292 -2.15 -18.07 19.50
N GLN A 293 -2.82 -17.04 19.01
CA GLN A 293 -3.61 -17.11 17.78
C GLN A 293 -2.72 -17.30 16.55
N ALA A 294 -1.60 -16.58 16.46
CA ALA A 294 -0.65 -16.70 15.37
C ALA A 294 -0.09 -18.12 15.26
N GLN A 295 0.26 -18.71 16.40
CA GLN A 295 0.83 -20.05 16.47
C GLN A 295 -0.20 -21.11 16.07
N LEU A 296 -1.44 -20.96 16.56
CA LEU A 296 -2.55 -21.82 16.14
C LEU A 296 -2.84 -21.70 14.64
N ALA A 297 -2.86 -20.48 14.08
CA ALA A 297 -3.05 -20.27 12.64
C ALA A 297 -1.91 -20.89 11.83
N SER A 298 -0.67 -20.71 12.27
CA SER A 298 0.54 -21.28 11.67
C SER A 298 0.47 -22.82 11.58
N GLU A 299 0.01 -23.49 12.64
CA GLU A 299 -0.15 -24.96 12.65
C GLU A 299 -1.27 -25.45 11.72
N ASN A 300 -2.27 -24.60 11.44
CA ASN A 300 -3.43 -24.95 10.62
C ASN A 300 -3.24 -24.68 9.12
N ILE A 301 -2.27 -23.86 8.70
CA ILE A 301 -2.01 -23.59 7.28
C ILE A 301 -1.71 -24.87 6.47
N PRO A 302 -0.77 -25.75 6.87
CA PRO A 302 -0.50 -26.98 6.14
C PRO A 302 -1.74 -27.89 6.04
N VAL A 303 -2.55 -27.94 7.10
CA VAL A 303 -3.79 -28.74 7.14
C VAL A 303 -4.81 -28.23 6.13
N ALA A 304 -4.96 -26.90 6.00
CA ALA A 304 -5.85 -26.30 5.02
C ALA A 304 -5.34 -26.51 3.58
N ALA A 305 -4.02 -26.45 3.36
CA ALA A 305 -3.40 -26.66 2.05
C ALA A 305 -3.54 -28.11 1.56
N GLU A 306 -3.29 -29.10 2.43
CA GLU A 306 -3.48 -30.52 2.10
C GLU A 306 -4.93 -30.83 1.70
N ALA A 307 -5.90 -30.21 2.35
CA ALA A 307 -7.30 -30.39 2.02
C ALA A 307 -7.69 -29.82 0.65
N LEU A 308 -7.10 -28.69 0.25
CA LEU A 308 -7.30 -28.12 -1.09
C LEU A 308 -6.72 -29.03 -2.18
N GLY A 309 -5.50 -29.55 -1.98
CA GLY A 309 -4.88 -30.48 -2.92
C GLY A 309 -5.62 -31.81 -3.04
N ASN A 310 -6.20 -32.30 -1.93
CA ASN A 310 -7.00 -33.52 -1.93
C ASN A 310 -8.41 -33.31 -2.54
N ALA A 311 -8.98 -32.09 -2.47
CA ALA A 311 -10.29 -31.76 -3.04
C ALA A 311 -10.34 -31.93 -4.57
N GLU A 312 -9.20 -31.79 -5.26
CA GLU A 312 -9.07 -32.05 -6.70
C GLU A 312 -9.20 -33.54 -7.07
N ILE A 313 -9.15 -34.44 -6.07
CA ILE A 313 -9.07 -35.91 -6.25
C ILE A 313 -10.36 -36.62 -5.73
N ILE A 314 -11.27 -35.91 -5.07
CA ILE A 314 -12.42 -36.54 -4.38
C ILE A 314 -13.48 -37.05 -5.39
N SER A 315 -13.86 -38.31 -5.23
CA SER A 315 -14.92 -38.98 -5.99
C SER A 315 -16.32 -38.45 -5.68
N GLU A 316 -17.26 -38.58 -6.63
CA GLU A 316 -18.67 -38.12 -6.53
C GLU A 316 -19.47 -38.68 -5.32
N ASP A 317 -18.94 -39.68 -4.60
CA ASP A 317 -19.55 -40.29 -3.41
C ASP A 317 -18.54 -40.27 -2.23
N PRO A 318 -18.55 -39.24 -1.36
CA PRO A 318 -17.56 -39.08 -0.30
C PRO A 318 -17.78 -40.09 0.82
N ASN A 319 -16.73 -40.82 1.18
CA ASN A 319 -16.76 -41.76 2.31
C ASN A 319 -16.69 -40.99 3.65
N ASP A 320 -16.91 -41.69 4.78
CA ASP A 320 -16.89 -41.06 6.11
C ASP A 320 -15.52 -40.43 6.47
N ALA A 321 -14.41 -40.93 5.89
CA ALA A 321 -13.08 -40.35 6.08
C ALA A 321 -12.93 -39.03 5.31
N ASP A 322 -13.48 -38.94 4.09
CA ASP A 322 -13.49 -37.70 3.28
C ASP A 322 -14.28 -36.60 3.99
N ARG A 323 -15.41 -36.94 4.62
CA ARG A 323 -16.22 -36.00 5.41
C ARG A 323 -15.48 -35.48 6.65
N ALA A 324 -14.79 -36.37 7.38
CA ALA A 324 -13.99 -35.97 8.54
C ALA A 324 -12.79 -35.09 8.14
N ALA A 325 -12.16 -35.37 7.01
CA ALA A 325 -11.10 -34.54 6.44
C ALA A 325 -11.62 -33.15 6.03
N GLN A 326 -12.78 -33.07 5.36
CA GLN A 326 -13.42 -31.79 5.01
C GLN A 326 -13.79 -30.96 6.25
N GLU A 327 -14.30 -31.58 7.31
CA GLU A 327 -14.61 -30.87 8.55
C GLU A 327 -13.35 -30.31 9.22
N THR A 328 -12.26 -31.09 9.20
CA THR A 328 -10.96 -30.65 9.73
C THR A 328 -10.41 -29.48 8.92
N ALA A 329 -10.49 -29.54 7.60
CA ALA A 329 -10.10 -28.47 6.70
C ALA A 329 -10.90 -27.18 6.93
N ALA A 330 -12.23 -27.30 7.07
CA ALA A 330 -13.09 -26.16 7.34
C ALA A 330 -12.76 -25.48 8.67
N LYS A 331 -12.44 -26.26 9.71
CA LYS A 331 -11.96 -25.73 11.00
C LYS A 331 -10.62 -25.01 10.87
N ALA A 332 -9.67 -25.61 10.15
CA ALA A 332 -8.36 -25.01 9.90
C ALA A 332 -8.50 -23.67 9.13
N GLN A 333 -9.30 -23.64 8.07
CA GLN A 333 -9.62 -22.42 7.32
C GLN A 333 -10.28 -21.36 8.19
N HIS A 334 -11.18 -21.74 9.11
CA HIS A 334 -11.81 -20.80 10.02
C HIS A 334 -10.80 -20.14 10.97
N VAL A 335 -9.85 -20.91 11.51
CA VAL A 335 -8.76 -20.40 12.35
C VAL A 335 -7.90 -19.39 11.58
N ILE A 336 -7.48 -19.75 10.36
CA ILE A 336 -6.66 -18.89 9.51
C ILE A 336 -7.41 -17.60 9.16
N LYS A 337 -8.69 -17.72 8.80
CA LYS A 337 -9.54 -16.56 8.48
C LYS A 337 -9.69 -15.63 9.68
N ALA A 338 -9.93 -16.18 10.88
CA ALA A 338 -10.02 -15.37 12.10
C ALA A 338 -8.70 -14.64 12.41
N TRP A 339 -7.55 -15.26 12.14
CA TRP A 339 -6.25 -14.60 12.23
C TRP A 339 -6.13 -13.45 11.23
N LYS A 340 -6.40 -13.70 9.94
CA LYS A 340 -6.34 -12.67 8.89
C LYS A 340 -7.30 -11.51 9.14
N GLU A 341 -8.50 -11.78 9.65
CA GLU A 341 -9.45 -10.74 10.06
C GLU A 341 -8.90 -9.85 11.19
N ASN A 342 -8.26 -10.45 12.20
CA ASN A 342 -7.64 -9.70 13.30
C ASN A 342 -6.44 -8.87 12.83
N VAL A 343 -5.58 -9.43 11.97
CA VAL A 343 -4.47 -8.70 11.34
C VAL A 343 -5.03 -7.51 10.56
N HIS A 344 -6.04 -7.72 9.72
CA HIS A 344 -6.67 -6.67 8.92
C HIS A 344 -7.26 -5.54 9.79
N VAL A 345 -8.01 -5.88 10.83
CA VAL A 345 -8.58 -4.90 11.77
C VAL A 345 -7.49 -4.09 12.45
N LEU A 346 -6.42 -4.75 12.91
CA LEU A 346 -5.30 -4.09 13.58
C LEU A 346 -4.57 -3.14 12.63
N THR A 347 -4.26 -3.58 11.41
CA THR A 347 -3.52 -2.79 10.43
C THR A 347 -4.34 -1.62 9.92
N LEU A 348 -5.64 -1.82 9.65
CA LEU A 348 -6.54 -0.74 9.25
C LEU A 348 -6.71 0.27 10.39
N GLY A 349 -6.81 -0.18 11.65
CA GLY A 349 -6.92 0.71 12.80
C GLY A 349 -5.71 1.63 12.95
N LEU A 350 -4.51 1.07 12.83
CA LEU A 350 -3.25 1.83 12.85
C LEU A 350 -3.15 2.81 11.67
N GLU A 351 -3.54 2.38 10.48
CA GLU A 351 -3.55 3.22 9.27
C GLU A 351 -4.51 4.39 9.40
N LEU A 352 -5.75 4.17 9.85
CA LEU A 352 -6.72 5.24 10.05
C LEU A 352 -6.25 6.26 11.10
N ILE A 353 -5.67 5.80 12.22
CA ILE A 353 -5.08 6.71 13.23
C ILE A 353 -3.93 7.52 12.63
N SER A 354 -3.07 6.87 11.86
CA SER A 354 -1.93 7.51 11.19
C SER A 354 -2.38 8.58 10.20
N ASN A 355 -3.41 8.28 9.39
CA ASN A 355 -3.96 9.20 8.38
C ASN A 355 -4.67 10.40 9.04
N MET A 356 -5.37 10.20 10.16
CA MET A 356 -5.98 11.29 10.92
C MET A 356 -4.96 12.28 11.49
N LEU A 357 -3.69 11.88 11.60
CA LEU A 357 -2.59 12.73 12.08
C LEU A 357 -1.73 13.30 10.95
N ALA A 358 -1.91 12.84 9.72
CA ALA A 358 -1.28 13.46 8.57
C ALA A 358 -1.88 14.87 8.42
N ASN A 359 -1.07 15.90 8.63
CA ASN A 359 -1.48 17.28 8.38
C ASN A 359 -1.75 17.40 6.88
N GLY A 360 -3.00 17.65 6.49
CA GLY A 360 -3.44 17.76 5.09
C GLY A 360 -2.91 19.01 4.39
N ASP A 361 -1.59 19.14 4.29
CA ASP A 361 -0.89 20.17 3.52
C ASP A 361 -0.40 19.61 2.17
N ASP A 362 -1.26 18.84 1.50
CA ASP A 362 -1.09 18.45 0.08
C ASP A 362 -1.87 19.43 -0.82
N GLY A 363 -1.92 20.70 -0.41
CA GLY A 363 -2.65 21.75 -1.11
C GLY A 363 -1.86 22.24 -2.33
N ASP A 364 -1.98 21.54 -3.46
CA ASP A 364 -2.06 22.11 -4.82
C ASP A 364 -1.07 23.26 -5.18
N ASP A 365 0.18 23.24 -4.66
CA ASP A 365 1.29 24.14 -5.06
C ASP A 365 2.05 23.58 -6.29
N ASP A 366 1.34 22.82 -7.12
CA ASP A 366 1.87 21.87 -8.10
C ASP A 366 2.46 22.48 -9.40
N GLU A 367 2.46 23.81 -9.55
CA GLU A 367 2.92 24.49 -10.78
C GLU A 367 4.13 25.43 -10.62
N GLU A 368 4.75 25.57 -9.44
CA GLU A 368 5.69 26.70 -9.24
C GLU A 368 7.17 26.47 -9.61
N TRP A 369 7.66 25.23 -9.78
CA TRP A 369 9.06 24.95 -10.17
C TRP A 369 9.31 24.80 -11.68
N GLY A 370 8.63 25.61 -12.50
CA GLY A 370 8.65 25.51 -13.97
C GLY A 370 9.99 25.85 -14.66
N SER A 371 10.92 26.54 -13.98
CA SER A 371 12.22 26.91 -14.54
C SER A 371 13.39 26.02 -14.09
N ASP A 372 14.40 25.88 -14.95
CA ASP A 372 15.64 25.15 -14.71
C ASP A 372 16.87 26.08 -14.51
N ASP A 373 16.67 27.39 -14.59
CA ASP A 373 17.68 28.42 -14.30
C ASP A 373 17.61 28.91 -12.85
N GLU A 374 18.72 29.49 -12.36
CA GLU A 374 18.82 29.96 -10.98
C GLU A 374 17.82 31.09 -10.69
N GLU A 375 17.61 32.01 -11.64
CA GLU A 375 16.68 33.13 -11.46
C GLU A 375 15.23 32.68 -11.34
N GLY A 376 14.78 31.73 -12.17
CA GLY A 376 13.43 31.19 -12.07
C GLY A 376 13.22 30.31 -10.84
N MET A 377 14.23 29.55 -10.42
CA MET A 377 14.22 28.81 -9.15
C MET A 377 14.15 29.76 -7.94
N GLU A 378 14.85 30.89 -7.98
CA GLU A 378 14.83 31.90 -6.92
C GLU A 378 13.46 32.60 -6.82
N ALA A 379 12.82 32.87 -7.95
CA ALA A 379 11.48 33.42 -8.00
C ALA A 379 10.44 32.45 -7.40
N ALA A 380 10.50 31.16 -7.75
CA ALA A 380 9.64 30.12 -7.19
C ALA A 380 9.83 30.01 -5.66
N ALA A 381 11.08 29.93 -5.19
CA ALA A 381 11.39 29.87 -3.77
C ALA A 381 10.89 31.09 -2.96
N GLN A 382 10.84 32.27 -3.57
CA GLN A 382 10.33 33.48 -2.91
C GLN A 382 8.80 33.49 -2.77
N ILE A 383 8.08 32.85 -3.69
CA ILE A 383 6.63 32.71 -3.60
C ILE A 383 6.29 31.70 -2.48
N LEU A 384 6.95 30.55 -2.50
CA LEU A 384 6.85 29.51 -1.47
C LEU A 384 7.23 30.01 -0.06
N GLY A 385 8.32 30.79 0.06
CA GLY A 385 8.78 31.34 1.35
C GLY A 385 7.90 32.46 1.95
N GLY A 386 6.90 32.94 1.21
CA GLY A 386 5.92 33.92 1.68
C GLY A 386 4.82 33.34 2.58
N HIS A 387 4.63 32.01 2.52
CA HIS A 387 3.80 31.25 3.45
C HIS A 387 4.64 30.92 4.68
N GLY A 388 4.69 31.84 5.65
CA GLY A 388 5.42 31.61 6.89
C GLY A 388 5.07 30.24 7.48
N THR A 389 6.08 29.43 7.79
CA THR A 389 5.92 28.10 8.42
C THR A 389 4.88 28.19 9.52
N PRO A 390 3.68 27.61 9.33
CA PRO A 390 2.69 27.59 10.39
C PRO A 390 3.35 26.87 11.56
N THR A 391 3.47 27.53 12.70
CA THR A 391 3.72 26.81 13.95
C THR A 391 2.60 25.80 14.07
N ALA A 392 2.89 24.51 13.84
CA ALA A 392 1.87 23.47 13.74
C ALA A 392 1.02 23.47 15.02
N ALA A 393 -0.15 24.12 14.94
CA ALA A 393 -1.12 24.05 16.01
C ALA A 393 -1.56 22.59 16.09
N ALA A 394 -1.55 22.02 17.29
CA ALA A 394 -1.95 20.62 17.50
C ALA A 394 -3.32 20.37 16.85
N SER A 395 -3.35 19.46 15.87
CA SER A 395 -4.58 19.11 15.16
C SER A 395 -5.64 18.59 16.14
N VAL A 396 -6.92 18.74 15.84
CA VAL A 396 -8.00 18.23 16.72
C VAL A 396 -7.86 16.71 16.98
N PRO A 397 -7.52 15.86 15.99
CA PRO A 397 -7.21 14.46 16.23
C PRO A 397 -6.08 14.25 17.25
N SER A 398 -4.97 14.99 17.15
CA SER A 398 -3.86 14.87 18.10
C SER A 398 -4.28 15.15 19.55
N GLN A 399 -5.11 16.18 19.77
CA GLN A 399 -5.61 16.53 21.10
C GLN A 399 -6.52 15.44 21.69
N VAL A 400 -7.41 14.89 20.85
CA VAL A 400 -8.33 13.81 21.26
C VAL A 400 -7.56 12.52 21.56
N PHE A 401 -6.57 12.17 20.73
CA PHE A 401 -5.73 10.99 20.94
C PHE A 401 -4.86 11.11 22.19
N ALA A 402 -4.35 12.30 22.50
CA ALA A 402 -3.63 12.57 23.74
C ALA A 402 -4.52 12.32 24.98
N ALA A 403 -5.76 12.81 24.96
CA ALA A 403 -6.73 12.60 26.05
C ALA A 403 -7.04 11.11 26.28
N GLU A 404 -7.07 10.32 25.20
CA GLU A 404 -7.33 8.88 25.24
C GLU A 404 -6.07 8.01 25.39
N LYS A 405 -4.89 8.62 25.51
CA LYS A 405 -3.59 7.95 25.64
C LYS A 405 -3.28 7.02 24.45
N MET A 406 -3.63 7.42 23.24
CA MET A 406 -3.42 6.59 22.05
C MET A 406 -1.95 6.23 21.84
N LEU A 407 -1.04 7.20 22.06
CA LEU A 407 0.40 6.99 22.02
C LEU A 407 0.86 5.85 22.95
N ALA A 408 0.31 5.78 24.16
CA ALA A 408 0.67 4.73 25.13
C ALA A 408 0.28 3.33 24.64
N HIS A 409 -0.87 3.19 23.99
CA HIS A 409 -1.35 1.91 23.45
C HIS A 409 -0.44 1.44 22.30
N VAL A 410 -0.17 2.32 21.33
CA VAL A 410 0.68 2.00 20.17
C VAL A 410 2.14 1.76 20.60
N TYR A 411 2.65 2.48 21.60
CA TYR A 411 3.97 2.20 22.16
C TYR A 411 4.05 0.83 22.85
N GLY A 412 3.00 0.43 23.58
CA GLY A 412 2.89 -0.92 24.13
C GLY A 412 2.90 -2.01 23.06
N MET A 413 2.27 -1.74 21.90
CA MET A 413 2.33 -2.63 20.74
C MET A 413 3.75 -2.77 20.19
N LEU A 414 4.48 -1.66 20.01
CA LEU A 414 5.88 -1.68 19.58
C LEU A 414 6.70 -2.61 20.49
N GLN A 415 6.55 -2.46 21.81
CA GLN A 415 7.27 -3.28 22.80
C GLN A 415 7.00 -4.78 22.62
N ALA A 416 5.75 -5.14 22.35
CA ALA A 416 5.37 -6.53 22.12
C ALA A 416 5.87 -7.09 20.78
N LEU A 417 6.02 -6.23 19.76
CA LEU A 417 6.39 -6.60 18.40
C LEU A 417 7.90 -6.64 18.15
N VAL A 418 8.72 -6.21 19.12
CA VAL A 418 10.19 -6.28 19.02
C VAL A 418 10.64 -7.70 18.69
N VAL A 419 10.00 -8.71 19.30
CA VAL A 419 10.26 -10.14 19.06
C VAL A 419 8.95 -10.81 18.64
N ILE A 420 9.01 -11.65 17.61
CA ILE A 420 7.87 -12.47 17.19
C ILE A 420 8.13 -13.95 17.51
N PRO A 421 7.10 -14.79 17.60
CA PRO A 421 7.27 -16.20 17.85
C PRO A 421 8.20 -16.87 16.82
N PRO A 422 9.14 -17.73 17.26
CA PRO A 422 9.99 -18.47 16.32
C PRO A 422 9.19 -19.54 15.57
N GLN A 423 9.67 -19.95 14.39
CA GLN A 423 9.14 -21.08 13.61
C GLN A 423 7.68 -20.93 13.15
N LEU A 424 7.24 -19.71 12.86
CA LEU A 424 5.94 -19.47 12.22
C LEU A 424 5.99 -19.85 10.74
N HIS A 425 4.83 -20.24 10.20
CA HIS A 425 4.60 -20.35 8.77
C HIS A 425 4.88 -19.00 8.10
N ALA A 426 5.43 -19.01 6.88
CA ALA A 426 5.86 -17.81 6.17
C ALA A 426 4.76 -16.74 6.09
N ASP A 427 3.54 -17.12 5.72
CA ASP A 427 2.40 -16.18 5.63
C ASP A 427 2.05 -15.51 6.96
N ILE A 428 2.25 -16.19 8.09
CA ILE A 428 1.99 -15.63 9.43
C ILE A 428 3.16 -14.73 9.85
N ALA A 429 4.39 -15.11 9.53
CA ALA A 429 5.56 -14.26 9.75
C ALA A 429 5.47 -12.96 8.94
N GLU A 430 4.97 -13.04 7.71
CA GLU A 430 4.70 -11.90 6.84
C GLU A 430 3.61 -10.99 7.42
N ASP A 431 2.54 -11.55 7.99
CA ASP A 431 1.52 -10.75 8.69
C ASP A 431 2.14 -9.93 9.84
N PHE A 432 3.11 -10.48 10.58
CA PHE A 432 3.84 -9.73 11.59
C PHE A 432 4.70 -8.60 11.00
N SER A 433 5.28 -8.78 9.81
CA SER A 433 5.98 -7.70 9.10
C SER A 433 5.03 -6.54 8.81
N ILE A 434 3.81 -6.82 8.35
CA ILE A 434 2.79 -5.80 8.09
C ILE A 434 2.37 -5.09 9.39
N ILE A 435 2.15 -5.84 10.47
CA ILE A 435 1.81 -5.24 11.77
C ILE A 435 2.93 -4.34 12.28
N ARG A 436 4.20 -4.76 12.14
CA ARG A 436 5.38 -3.97 12.54
C ARG A 436 5.49 -2.69 11.73
N GLU A 437 5.35 -2.77 10.41
CA GLU A 437 5.36 -1.62 9.50
C GLU A 437 4.31 -0.59 9.92
N ARG A 438 3.03 -1.01 10.01
CA ARG A 438 1.92 -0.12 10.38
C ARG A 438 2.06 0.45 11.79
N THR A 439 2.60 -0.33 12.74
CA THR A 439 2.84 0.15 14.11
C THR A 439 3.92 1.24 14.12
N CYS A 440 5.02 1.05 13.38
CA CYS A 440 6.09 2.04 13.33
C CYS A 440 5.63 3.34 12.67
N SER A 441 4.91 3.27 11.55
CA SER A 441 4.37 4.45 10.87
C SER A 441 3.37 5.22 11.73
N CYS A 442 2.42 4.51 12.36
CA CYS A 442 1.46 5.14 13.27
C CYS A 442 2.15 5.75 14.50
N LEU A 443 3.16 5.08 15.06
CA LEU A 443 3.94 5.59 16.19
C LEU A 443 4.71 6.86 15.80
N ALA A 444 5.30 6.91 14.61
CA ALA A 444 6.02 8.09 14.13
C ALA A 444 5.10 9.32 14.11
N ASN A 445 3.91 9.20 13.52
CA ASN A 445 2.94 10.29 13.46
C ASN A 445 2.43 10.69 14.85
N LEU A 446 2.19 9.73 15.75
CA LEU A 446 1.83 10.02 17.14
C LEU A 446 2.93 10.75 17.90
N LEU A 447 4.21 10.35 17.74
CA LEU A 447 5.34 11.01 18.38
C LEU A 447 5.52 12.46 17.90
N LEU A 448 5.36 12.69 16.60
CA LEU A 448 5.44 14.02 15.99
C LEU A 448 4.28 14.93 16.43
N ALA A 449 3.07 14.38 16.53
CA ALA A 449 1.89 15.13 16.92
C ALA A 449 1.76 15.33 18.45
N ALA A 450 2.37 14.49 19.26
CA ALA A 450 2.25 14.53 20.71
C ALA A 450 2.88 15.80 21.31
N SER A 451 2.19 16.37 22.30
CA SER A 451 2.76 17.47 23.07
C SER A 451 3.97 17.00 23.89
N ARG A 452 4.89 17.91 24.22
CA ARG A 452 6.04 17.59 25.08
C ARG A 452 5.62 16.93 26.41
N ALA A 453 4.57 17.47 27.04
CA ALA A 453 4.06 16.94 28.32
C ALA A 453 3.52 15.52 28.19
N GLU A 454 2.85 15.21 27.08
CA GLU A 454 2.37 13.85 26.78
C GLU A 454 3.53 12.88 26.56
N LEU A 455 4.55 13.28 25.79
CA LEU A 455 5.74 12.46 25.54
C LEU A 455 6.44 12.11 26.85
N GLU A 456 6.75 13.11 27.68
CA GLU A 456 7.41 12.93 28.99
C GLU A 456 6.58 12.06 29.95
N ALA A 457 5.25 12.10 29.86
CA ALA A 457 4.36 11.27 30.68
C ALA A 457 4.20 9.83 30.15
N THR A 458 4.42 9.60 28.86
CA THR A 458 4.09 8.34 28.19
C THR A 458 5.30 7.44 27.99
N CYS A 459 6.44 7.99 27.56
CA CYS A 459 7.60 7.19 27.17
C CYS A 459 8.93 7.92 27.40
N HIS A 460 10.00 7.13 27.52
CA HIS A 460 11.37 7.65 27.52
C HIS A 460 11.97 7.46 26.11
N LEU A 461 12.38 8.54 25.45
CA LEU A 461 12.82 8.48 24.04
C LEU A 461 13.98 7.51 23.81
N THR A 462 14.96 7.43 24.72
CA THR A 462 16.01 6.39 24.68
C THR A 462 15.44 4.96 24.61
N GLN A 463 14.41 4.64 25.38
CA GLN A 463 13.83 3.30 25.36
C GLN A 463 13.05 3.04 24.07
N VAL A 464 12.34 4.05 23.56
CA VAL A 464 11.65 3.96 22.26
C VAL A 464 12.66 3.69 21.14
N PHE A 465 13.76 4.46 21.11
CA PHE A 465 14.86 4.27 20.18
C PHE A 465 15.45 2.85 20.27
N MET A 466 15.77 2.37 21.47
CA MET A 466 16.31 1.01 21.65
C MET A 466 15.33 -0.09 21.19
N ASN A 467 14.03 0.07 21.44
CA ASN A 467 13.01 -0.89 20.98
C ASN A 467 12.94 -0.91 19.45
N LEU A 468 12.96 0.26 18.80
CA LEU A 468 12.97 0.39 17.34
C LEU A 468 14.21 -0.26 16.72
N MET A 469 15.40 -0.01 17.28
CA MET A 469 16.64 -0.59 16.76
C MET A 469 16.74 -2.11 17.00
N THR A 470 16.15 -2.60 18.09
CA THR A 470 16.01 -4.04 18.33
C THR A 470 15.04 -4.67 17.33
N LEU A 471 13.90 -4.02 17.07
CA LEU A 471 12.94 -4.47 16.05
C LEU A 471 13.58 -4.49 14.67
N PHE A 472 14.33 -3.44 14.29
CA PHE A 472 15.08 -3.38 13.03
C PHE A 472 15.99 -4.58 12.83
N SER A 473 16.79 -4.91 13.86
CA SER A 473 17.70 -6.05 13.83
C SER A 473 16.96 -7.39 13.67
N ASN A 474 15.83 -7.55 14.38
CA ASN A 474 15.03 -8.77 14.30
C ASN A 474 14.26 -8.89 12.99
N ALA A 475 13.81 -7.78 12.40
CA ALA A 475 13.09 -7.78 11.12
C ALA A 475 14.00 -8.24 9.97
N GLN A 476 15.28 -7.88 9.98
CA GLN A 476 16.25 -8.34 8.97
C GLN A 476 16.46 -9.87 8.94
N SER A 477 16.10 -10.58 10.03
CA SER A 477 16.19 -12.03 10.08
C SER A 477 15.00 -12.75 9.43
N VAL A 478 13.93 -12.02 9.12
CA VAL A 478 12.71 -12.54 8.50
C VAL A 478 12.77 -12.25 7.01
N ALA A 479 12.66 -13.28 6.16
CA ALA A 479 12.49 -13.09 4.73
C ALA A 479 11.08 -12.50 4.51
N SER A 480 11.02 -11.26 4.04
CA SER A 480 9.80 -10.47 3.88
C SER A 480 10.00 -9.53 2.69
N ASP A 481 8.99 -9.41 1.84
CA ASP A 481 9.00 -8.47 0.72
C ASP A 481 8.66 -7.03 1.17
N ARG A 482 8.20 -6.87 2.42
CA ARG A 482 7.87 -5.58 3.04
C ARG A 482 9.10 -4.82 3.49
N ASP A 483 9.06 -3.51 3.28
CA ASP A 483 10.10 -2.58 3.73
C ASP A 483 9.88 -2.10 5.16
N VAL A 484 9.95 -3.05 6.11
CA VAL A 484 9.88 -2.75 7.55
C VAL A 484 11.03 -1.82 7.97
N ALA A 485 12.17 -1.89 7.27
CA ALA A 485 13.33 -1.03 7.51
C ALA A 485 12.98 0.45 7.34
N SER A 486 12.28 0.82 6.26
CA SER A 486 11.81 2.19 6.03
C SER A 486 10.90 2.68 7.15
N ALA A 487 9.86 1.91 7.50
CA ALA A 487 8.93 2.28 8.57
C ALA A 487 9.64 2.49 9.92
N VAL A 488 10.64 1.65 10.24
CA VAL A 488 11.46 1.85 11.44
C VAL A 488 12.29 3.12 11.35
N MET A 489 12.93 3.41 10.22
CA MET A 489 13.73 4.63 10.07
C MET A 489 12.88 5.90 10.14
N VAL A 490 11.64 5.86 9.66
CA VAL A 490 10.65 6.94 9.85
C VAL A 490 10.36 7.15 11.34
N ALA A 491 10.11 6.08 12.10
CA ALA A 491 9.86 6.17 13.54
C ALA A 491 11.09 6.63 14.34
N VAL A 492 12.29 6.15 13.98
CA VAL A 492 13.55 6.63 14.59
C VAL A 492 13.75 8.11 14.27
N GLY A 493 13.46 8.52 13.04
CA GLY A 493 13.45 9.93 12.62
C GLY A 493 12.55 10.77 13.52
N ALA A 494 11.31 10.34 13.75
CA ALA A 494 10.40 11.03 14.67
C ALA A 494 10.99 11.16 16.09
N VAL A 495 11.57 10.10 16.65
CA VAL A 495 12.26 10.16 17.96
C VAL A 495 13.39 11.19 17.96
N MET A 496 14.22 11.21 16.92
CA MET A 496 15.34 12.15 16.80
C MET A 496 14.86 13.59 16.68
N THR A 497 13.85 13.85 15.83
CA THR A 497 13.25 15.17 15.65
C THR A 497 12.74 15.70 16.98
N ARG A 498 11.95 14.92 17.73
CA ARG A 498 11.45 15.36 19.06
C ARG A 498 12.59 15.56 20.05
N ALA A 499 13.63 14.73 20.00
CA ALA A 499 14.79 14.90 20.87
C ALA A 499 15.61 16.17 20.56
N VAL A 500 15.61 16.64 19.32
CA VAL A 500 16.31 17.86 18.89
C VAL A 500 15.44 19.09 19.14
N ASP A 501 14.24 19.11 18.55
CA ASP A 501 13.38 20.30 18.51
C ASP A 501 12.82 20.66 19.89
N ASP A 502 12.44 19.66 20.69
CA ASP A 502 11.92 19.88 22.04
C ASP A 502 13.02 19.80 23.13
N GLN A 503 14.27 19.53 22.73
CA GLN A 503 15.40 19.32 23.63
C GLN A 503 15.15 18.19 24.66
N LEU A 504 14.48 17.11 24.22
CA LEU A 504 14.22 15.96 25.07
C LEU A 504 15.47 15.06 25.21
N PRO A 505 15.69 14.45 26.40
CA PRO A 505 16.79 13.53 26.62
C PRO A 505 16.71 12.32 25.68
N LEU A 506 17.81 12.05 24.99
CA LEU A 506 17.98 10.87 24.15
C LEU A 506 19.44 10.44 24.19
N GLU A 507 19.69 9.22 24.64
CA GLU A 507 20.99 8.58 24.62
C GLU A 507 21.08 7.61 23.44
N CYS A 508 22.02 7.85 22.54
CA CYS A 508 22.23 7.01 21.37
C CYS A 508 23.53 6.22 21.56
N ALA A 509 23.43 4.95 21.95
CA ALA A 509 24.59 4.08 22.04
C ALA A 509 25.22 3.83 20.65
N ASN A 510 26.53 3.61 20.63
CA ASN A 510 27.30 3.45 19.39
C ASN A 510 26.83 2.28 18.52
N GLU A 511 26.43 1.15 19.13
CA GLU A 511 25.97 -0.03 18.40
C GLU A 511 24.66 0.24 17.63
N PRO A 512 23.57 0.72 18.28
CA PRO A 512 22.36 1.16 17.57
C PRO A 512 22.62 2.21 16.48
N LEU A 513 23.48 3.20 16.73
CA LEU A 513 23.85 4.18 15.71
C LEU A 513 24.60 3.54 14.53
N GLY A 514 25.44 2.54 14.79
CA GLY A 514 26.11 1.76 13.77
C GLY A 514 25.13 1.06 12.82
N LEU A 515 23.97 0.61 13.31
CA LEU A 515 22.91 0.03 12.48
C LEU A 515 22.25 1.06 11.56
N VAL A 516 22.04 2.30 12.04
CA VAL A 516 21.54 3.40 11.21
C VAL A 516 22.52 3.73 10.08
N VAL A 517 23.81 3.84 10.42
CA VAL A 517 24.89 4.06 9.43
C VAL A 517 24.95 2.91 8.42
N ALA A 518 24.84 1.67 8.87
CA ALA A 518 24.78 0.51 7.99
C ALA A 518 23.56 0.55 7.06
N CYS A 519 22.39 0.98 7.56
CA CYS A 519 21.19 1.16 6.74
C CYS A 519 21.41 2.21 5.64
N ALA A 520 21.91 3.40 5.98
CA ALA A 520 22.17 4.48 5.03
C ALA A 520 23.13 4.07 3.89
N THR A 521 24.14 3.26 4.21
CA THR A 521 25.20 2.83 3.28
C THR A 521 24.91 1.51 2.56
N ASN A 522 23.84 0.80 2.92
CA ASN A 522 23.50 -0.47 2.30
C ASN A 522 22.79 -0.27 0.95
N ALA A 523 23.52 -0.46 -0.14
CA ALA A 523 22.97 -0.36 -1.50
C ALA A 523 21.88 -1.40 -1.83
N ALA A 524 21.72 -2.45 -1.02
CA ALA A 524 20.63 -3.42 -1.17
C ALA A 524 19.36 -3.05 -0.38
N ALA A 525 19.43 -2.06 0.51
CA ALA A 525 18.24 -1.52 1.18
C ALA A 525 17.45 -0.61 0.21
N SER A 526 16.16 -0.45 0.49
CA SER A 526 15.29 0.47 -0.25
C SER A 526 15.78 1.92 -0.17
N VAL A 527 15.40 2.73 -1.15
CA VAL A 527 15.75 4.15 -1.17
C VAL A 527 15.13 4.87 0.04
N GLU A 528 13.93 4.49 0.43
CA GLU A 528 13.16 5.04 1.54
C GLU A 528 13.82 4.75 2.89
N ALA A 529 14.28 3.51 3.13
CA ALA A 529 15.01 3.17 4.36
C ALA A 529 16.36 3.90 4.43
N ARG A 530 17.06 4.03 3.31
CA ARG A 530 18.36 4.71 3.24
C ARG A 530 18.22 6.21 3.51
N THR A 531 17.28 6.87 2.83
CA THR A 531 16.97 8.29 3.02
C THR A 531 16.48 8.57 4.44
N GLY A 532 15.60 7.72 4.99
CA GLY A 532 15.20 7.80 6.39
C GLY A 532 16.38 7.71 7.37
N ALA A 533 17.33 6.79 7.13
CA ALA A 533 18.53 6.67 7.94
C ALA A 533 19.46 7.90 7.81
N ILE A 534 19.60 8.45 6.61
CA ILE A 534 20.38 9.68 6.38
C ILE A 534 19.75 10.87 7.12
N ARG A 535 18.42 10.98 7.08
CA ARG A 535 17.66 11.99 7.83
C ARG A 535 17.91 11.90 9.32
N VAL A 536 17.83 10.69 9.89
CA VAL A 536 18.17 10.40 11.30
C VAL A 536 19.57 10.93 11.66
N LEU A 537 20.56 10.65 10.82
CA LEU A 537 21.95 11.09 11.03
C LEU A 537 22.09 12.62 10.92
N GLY A 538 21.46 13.24 9.92
CA GLY A 538 21.45 14.69 9.74
C GLY A 538 20.78 15.42 10.91
N THR A 539 19.62 14.95 11.35
CA THR A 539 18.91 15.49 12.51
C THR A 539 19.73 15.34 13.78
N LEU A 540 20.36 14.18 14.03
CA LEU A 540 21.25 13.98 15.17
C LEU A 540 22.43 14.95 15.15
N GLY A 541 22.99 15.23 13.97
CA GLY A 541 24.07 16.18 13.77
C GLY A 541 23.76 17.63 14.16
N LYS A 542 22.48 17.99 14.34
CA LYS A 542 22.09 19.31 14.87
C LYS A 542 22.36 19.45 16.36
N LYS A 543 22.48 18.36 17.12
CA LYS A 543 22.84 18.42 18.55
C LYS A 543 24.30 18.83 18.70
N PRO A 544 24.68 19.56 19.76
CA PRO A 544 26.09 19.79 20.07
C PRO A 544 26.84 18.47 20.23
N HIS A 545 27.97 18.34 19.53
CA HIS A 545 28.81 17.14 19.56
C HIS A 545 30.28 17.51 19.38
N SER A 546 31.18 16.58 19.67
CA SER A 546 32.63 16.80 19.54
C SER A 546 33.07 16.86 18.08
N LEU A 547 34.22 17.49 17.81
CA LEU A 547 34.81 17.51 16.47
C LEU A 547 35.11 16.10 15.93
N GLU A 548 35.38 15.14 16.82
CA GLU A 548 35.62 13.75 16.41
C GLU A 548 34.33 13.06 15.97
N GLU A 549 33.24 13.22 16.73
CA GLU A 549 31.91 12.74 16.33
C GLU A 549 31.45 13.39 15.02
N ASN A 550 31.71 14.70 14.85
CA ASN A 550 31.41 15.41 13.61
C ASN A 550 32.19 14.84 12.43
N ARG A 551 33.47 14.50 12.64
CA ARG A 551 34.32 13.89 11.61
C ARG A 551 33.80 12.52 11.19
N VAL A 552 33.33 11.70 12.13
CA VAL A 552 32.70 10.41 11.82
C VAL A 552 31.42 10.60 11.02
N LEU A 553 30.52 11.46 11.49
CA LEU A 553 29.25 11.77 10.80
C LEU A 553 29.48 12.32 9.39
N GLY A 554 30.35 13.32 9.27
CA GLY A 554 30.74 13.91 8.00
C GLY A 554 31.33 12.86 7.07
N THR A 555 32.27 12.02 7.53
CA THR A 555 32.88 10.98 6.69
C THR A 555 31.83 10.02 6.13
N CYS A 556 30.84 9.62 6.95
CA CYS A 556 29.72 8.79 6.53
C CYS A 556 28.88 9.47 5.44
N LEU A 557 28.40 10.68 5.69
CA LEU A 557 27.57 11.44 4.74
C LEU A 557 28.34 11.74 3.44
N GLY A 558 29.62 12.09 3.55
CA GLY A 558 30.49 12.40 2.42
C GLY A 558 30.67 11.26 1.43
N GLN A 559 30.66 10.00 1.91
CA GLN A 559 30.73 8.82 1.04
C GLN A 559 29.47 8.70 0.16
N LEU A 560 28.31 9.08 0.70
CA LEU A 560 27.01 8.97 0.04
C LEU A 560 26.74 10.09 -0.98
N LEU A 561 27.58 11.13 -1.05
CA LEU A 561 27.48 12.18 -2.09
C LEU A 561 27.64 11.64 -3.52
N ASN A 562 28.26 10.48 -3.68
CA ASN A 562 28.48 9.83 -4.98
C ASN A 562 27.42 8.75 -5.28
N ASP A 563 26.29 8.72 -4.57
CA ASP A 563 25.27 7.71 -4.78
C ASP A 563 24.63 7.79 -6.17
N THR A 564 24.25 6.63 -6.70
CA THR A 564 23.60 6.53 -8.01
C THR A 564 22.18 7.06 -7.96
N ASP A 565 21.50 6.97 -6.82
CA ASP A 565 20.12 7.44 -6.66
C ASP A 565 20.07 8.95 -6.39
N LEU A 566 19.18 9.69 -7.07
CA LEU A 566 19.05 11.14 -6.89
C LEU A 566 18.44 11.51 -5.53
N GLN A 567 17.44 10.77 -5.06
CA GLN A 567 16.75 11.04 -3.80
C GLN A 567 17.71 10.87 -2.62
N VAL A 568 18.56 9.84 -2.66
CA VAL A 568 19.63 9.64 -1.67
C VAL A 568 20.59 10.83 -1.66
N VAL A 569 21.07 11.27 -2.83
CA VAL A 569 21.99 12.42 -2.91
C VAL A 569 21.33 13.69 -2.38
N CYS A 570 20.06 13.93 -2.70
CA CYS A 570 19.32 15.09 -2.18
C CYS A 570 19.24 15.08 -0.65
N GLU A 571 18.91 13.93 -0.05
CA GLU A 571 18.82 13.81 1.41
C GLU A 571 20.20 13.99 2.08
N VAL A 572 21.28 13.46 1.50
CA VAL A 572 22.65 13.68 2.00
C VAL A 572 23.02 15.16 1.98
N LEU A 573 22.68 15.86 0.90
CA LEU A 573 22.92 17.29 0.77
C LEU A 573 22.18 18.07 1.87
N ASN A 574 20.90 17.77 2.09
CA ASN A 574 20.11 18.40 3.16
C ASN A 574 20.70 18.12 4.55
N ALA A 575 21.11 16.88 4.83
CA ALA A 575 21.80 16.55 6.08
C ALA A 575 23.11 17.33 6.24
N LEU A 576 23.90 17.50 5.19
CA LEU A 576 25.13 18.30 5.24
C LEU A 576 24.85 19.79 5.44
N PHE A 577 23.79 20.34 4.83
CA PHE A 577 23.38 21.72 5.04
C PHE A 577 23.00 21.94 6.50
N ASP A 578 22.25 21.01 7.07
CA ASP A 578 21.81 21.04 8.46
C ASP A 578 22.98 20.96 9.46
N VAL A 579 23.93 20.05 9.26
CA VAL A 579 25.08 19.86 10.16
C VAL A 579 26.09 21.01 10.06
N TYR A 580 26.30 21.55 8.86
CA TYR A 580 27.33 22.55 8.59
C TYR A 580 26.74 23.93 8.29
N CYS A 581 25.52 24.25 8.74
CA CYS A 581 24.95 25.59 8.59
C CYS A 581 25.73 26.64 9.40
N GLU A 582 26.28 26.27 10.55
CA GLU A 582 27.08 27.14 11.42
C GLU A 582 28.59 26.96 11.22
N GLU A 583 29.39 27.96 11.64
CA GLU A 583 30.86 27.93 11.55
C GLU A 583 31.51 26.94 12.54
N THR A 584 30.75 26.44 13.53
CA THR A 584 31.24 25.60 14.63
C THR A 584 32.03 24.37 14.16
N TYR A 585 31.63 23.78 13.04
CA TYR A 585 32.22 22.56 12.49
C TYR A 585 33.00 22.79 11.18
N ASP A 586 33.31 24.04 10.84
CA ASP A 586 34.00 24.40 9.58
C ASP A 586 35.37 23.75 9.44
N GLU A 587 36.11 23.59 10.54
CA GLU A 587 37.40 22.90 10.54
C GLU A 587 37.27 21.50 9.95
N VAL A 588 36.25 20.75 10.36
CA VAL A 588 35.99 19.39 9.87
C VAL A 588 35.50 19.43 8.43
N PHE A 589 34.59 20.36 8.11
CA PHE A 589 34.07 20.55 6.75
C PHE A 589 35.19 20.75 5.72
N PHE A 590 36.15 21.63 6.03
CA PHE A 590 37.29 21.90 5.14
C PHE A 590 38.31 20.75 5.17
N ALA A 591 38.56 20.12 6.32
CA ALA A 591 39.46 18.98 6.42
C ALA A 591 38.97 17.76 5.62
N LEU A 592 37.66 17.55 5.53
CA LEU A 592 37.02 16.50 4.71
C LEU A 592 36.84 16.90 3.24
N ASN A 593 37.32 18.09 2.86
CA ASN A 593 37.27 18.62 1.50
C ASN A 593 35.84 18.71 0.92
N PHE A 594 34.83 18.95 1.77
CA PHE A 594 33.44 19.00 1.30
C PHE A 594 33.18 20.12 0.31
N LEU A 595 33.87 21.27 0.41
CA LEU A 595 33.68 22.35 -0.55
C LEU A 595 33.90 21.86 -1.99
N ALA A 596 34.98 21.12 -2.25
CA ALA A 596 35.28 20.60 -3.58
C ALA A 596 34.29 19.50 -4.00
N SER A 597 33.91 18.62 -3.07
CA SER A 597 32.91 17.57 -3.35
C SER A 597 31.54 18.16 -3.71
N LEU A 598 31.08 19.16 -2.96
CA LEU A 598 29.81 19.84 -3.21
C LEU A 598 29.82 20.61 -4.54
N GLU A 599 30.93 21.26 -4.90
CA GLU A 599 31.10 21.87 -6.24
C GLU A 599 30.99 20.84 -7.37
N HIS A 600 31.60 19.67 -7.18
CA HIS A 600 31.53 18.58 -8.15
C HIS A 600 30.10 18.04 -8.32
N VAL A 601 29.42 17.76 -7.20
CA VAL A 601 28.02 17.32 -7.20
C VAL A 601 27.12 18.37 -7.86
N GLY A 602 27.27 19.65 -7.49
CA GLY A 602 26.46 20.74 -8.05
C GLY A 602 26.59 20.88 -9.56
N ALA A 603 27.79 20.67 -10.12
CA ALA A 603 28.02 20.71 -11.57
C ALA A 603 27.29 19.58 -12.32
N GLY A 604 27.18 18.39 -11.72
CA GLY A 604 26.51 17.23 -12.30
C GLY A 604 25.00 17.16 -12.05
N MET A 605 24.53 17.73 -10.93
CA MET A 605 23.15 17.57 -10.44
C MET A 605 22.10 18.11 -11.42
N LYS A 606 22.37 19.22 -12.12
CA LYS A 606 21.46 19.76 -13.15
C LYS A 606 21.19 18.75 -14.28
N ALA A 607 22.23 18.06 -14.74
CA ALA A 607 22.09 17.06 -15.79
C ALA A 607 21.39 15.79 -15.28
N LYS A 608 21.67 15.38 -14.04
CA LYS A 608 21.04 14.23 -13.38
C LYS A 608 19.52 14.42 -13.25
N ILE A 609 19.08 15.54 -12.65
CA ILE A 609 17.66 15.90 -12.52
C ILE A 609 16.95 15.85 -13.87
N LYS A 610 17.54 16.46 -14.90
CA LYS A 610 16.92 16.49 -16.24
C LYS A 610 16.80 15.10 -16.88
N THR A 611 17.71 14.19 -16.56
CA THR A 611 17.72 12.84 -17.12
C THR A 611 16.68 11.97 -16.42
N GLU A 612 16.55 12.11 -15.11
CA GLU A 612 15.68 11.28 -14.27
C GLU A 612 14.25 11.81 -14.14
N SER A 613 14.00 13.11 -14.41
CA SER A 613 12.70 13.76 -14.20
C SER A 613 11.51 13.15 -14.95
N LYS A 614 11.76 12.31 -15.95
CA LYS A 614 10.69 11.59 -16.67
C LYS A 614 10.23 10.32 -15.97
N ALA A 615 11.05 9.80 -15.07
CA ALA A 615 10.81 8.55 -14.34
C ALA A 615 10.47 8.79 -12.86
N LEU A 616 10.74 9.99 -12.36
CA LEU A 616 10.41 10.39 -10.98
C LEU A 616 9.04 11.08 -10.95
N ASP A 617 8.38 11.03 -9.79
CA ASP A 617 7.22 11.86 -9.52
C ASP A 617 7.59 13.36 -9.52
N ARG A 618 6.57 14.21 -9.58
CA ARG A 618 6.76 15.66 -9.70
C ARG A 618 7.36 16.26 -8.43
N ASP A 619 6.97 15.76 -7.27
CA ASP A 619 7.37 16.29 -5.96
C ASP A 619 8.85 16.05 -5.72
N LEU A 620 9.35 14.88 -6.07
CA LEU A 620 10.75 14.53 -6.00
C LEU A 620 11.59 15.35 -6.99
N VAL A 621 11.04 15.68 -8.17
CA VAL A 621 11.69 16.59 -9.11
C VAL A 621 11.76 18.01 -8.54
N ALA A 622 10.67 18.51 -7.97
CA ALA A 622 10.61 19.82 -7.32
C ALA A 622 11.60 19.89 -6.14
N HIS A 623 11.57 18.91 -5.25
CA HIS A 623 12.49 18.78 -4.12
C HIS A 623 13.96 18.71 -4.57
N SER A 624 14.24 18.01 -5.66
CA SER A 624 15.60 17.94 -6.22
C SER A 624 16.08 19.28 -6.78
N LYS A 625 15.19 20.06 -7.40
CA LYS A 625 15.50 21.42 -7.87
C LYS A 625 15.76 22.37 -6.70
N GLU A 626 14.91 22.32 -5.68
CA GLU A 626 15.08 23.09 -4.44
C GLU A 626 16.42 22.76 -3.77
N THR A 627 16.72 21.48 -3.61
CA THR A 627 17.98 21.01 -3.00
C THR A 627 19.19 21.51 -3.81
N ARG A 628 19.10 21.52 -5.14
CA ARG A 628 20.15 22.09 -6.01
C ARG A 628 20.32 23.60 -5.79
N LEU A 629 19.23 24.35 -5.67
CA LEU A 629 19.29 25.78 -5.38
C LEU A 629 19.98 26.03 -4.02
N ASN A 630 19.59 25.28 -3.00
CA ASN A 630 20.20 25.35 -1.67
C ASN A 630 21.68 24.96 -1.68
N LEU A 631 22.07 23.96 -2.47
CA LEU A 631 23.48 23.60 -2.69
C LEU A 631 24.31 24.77 -3.23
N LEU A 632 23.83 25.44 -4.27
CA LEU A 632 24.54 26.55 -4.90
C LEU A 632 24.69 27.74 -3.93
N ARG A 633 23.63 28.05 -3.18
CA ARG A 633 23.65 29.06 -2.11
C ARG A 633 24.64 28.69 -1.00
N PHE A 634 24.63 27.44 -0.55
CA PHE A 634 25.50 26.93 0.50
C PHE A 634 26.99 26.95 0.11
N ILE A 635 27.33 26.55 -1.12
CA ILE A 635 28.70 26.64 -1.65
C ILE A 635 29.18 28.10 -1.65
N LYS A 636 28.34 29.04 -2.12
CA LYS A 636 28.67 30.47 -2.13
C LYS A 636 28.91 30.99 -0.72
N TYR A 637 28.05 30.61 0.23
CA TYR A 637 28.18 30.97 1.64
C TYR A 637 29.51 30.46 2.24
N LYS A 638 29.85 29.17 2.07
CA LYS A 638 31.10 28.59 2.60
C LYS A 638 32.36 29.16 1.96
N LYS A 639 32.33 29.59 0.70
CA LYS A 639 33.46 30.31 0.07
C LYS A 639 33.72 31.67 0.72
N GLN A 640 32.66 32.38 1.11
CA GLN A 640 32.78 33.71 1.73
C GLN A 640 33.34 33.62 3.16
N HIS A 641 33.08 32.51 3.85
CA HIS A 641 33.49 32.29 5.25
C HIS A 641 34.73 31.40 5.39
N ARG A 642 35.40 31.06 4.28
CA ARG A 642 36.67 30.32 4.29
C ARG A 642 37.78 31.22 4.86
N ARG A 643 38.09 31.01 6.14
CA ARG A 643 39.17 31.72 6.86
C ARG A 643 40.55 31.18 6.51
#